data_AF-E0Q640-F1
#
_entry.id   AF-E0Q640-F1
#
_cell.length_a   1.000
_cell.length_b   1.000
_cell.length_c   1.000
_cell.angle_alpha   90.00
_cell.angle_beta   90.00
_cell.angle_gamma   90.00
#
_symmetry.space_group_name_H-M   'P 1'
#
loop_
_entity.id
_entity.type
_entity.pdbx_description
1 polymer ?
#
loop_
_entity_poly.entity_id
_entity_poly.type
_entity_poly.pdbx_seq_one_letter_code
_entity_poly.pdbx_strand_id
1 'polypeptide(L)'
;MATLNDGYPRQPWMHDMNVLVYAPAQLWADRDGKINGSSTHAGSPSIAGFYVGDTRIISDINLDVNGEEPVRVAWNQTEKGRGLSSCIVRNIAGPTVDPCICCEEERVVSPDGLAITVTFLNSNADDIQIDCSMMFRIDMSNMQEIKGGSPSSSKAEGRVSVSSDGTDSFEASCNPVAIKVHAPHAAIRITGTDATVAWNLVVPARGEARVSIKAHIETSNMVVASAETECPWKNIHLTASDTRVQRWVKQSLLDLDALRMGIPGHPDNEFLAAGAPWFFTLFGRDSLWAARFMLPLTTRTAMGTLRTLARFQATERDETTNADPGKIMHELRAEPLVSTGAFSPDGMSLPPLYYGTIDATPLWITLLAKALEWGAPDDQVENLLPNLQAALAWLRDYGDCDGDGFLEYLDRSGQGLSNQGWKDSGDSIRWHDGRIAHGPIALCEVQGYAYQAAMLGADVLDHFHAEGSDEWRDWAARLKTRFNETFWVHDENGRYPAVALDADKLPVDSLTSNIGHLLGTGILDKQGVYDVVTRLSDAEMLSRYGIRTMSSKDNGFWPQSYHCGSIWAHDSAIVMLGMYEEGYVDEALRIAEGLVNAAESFGYQIPELYSGESFEGGPSPYPAACHPQAWSASSSVAVVSILLGIKPDGTISPADSPLALGLSLER
;
A
#
# COMPACT_ATOMS: atom_id res chain seq x y z
N MET A 1 -9.56 -16.40 32.19
CA MET A 1 -10.66 -16.74 31.26
C MET A 1 -10.69 -15.65 30.22
N ALA A 2 -10.49 -15.98 28.93
CA ALA A 2 -10.68 -15.01 27.86
C ALA A 2 -12.17 -14.67 27.80
N THR A 3 -12.52 -13.41 27.97
CA THR A 3 -13.87 -12.90 27.71
C THR A 3 -14.15 -13.03 26.22
N LEU A 4 -15.15 -13.84 25.86
CA LEU A 4 -15.65 -13.89 24.48
C LEU A 4 -16.17 -12.50 24.13
N ASN A 5 -15.67 -11.95 23.03
CA ASN A 5 -16.04 -10.63 22.54
C ASN A 5 -17.36 -10.74 21.76
N ASP A 6 -18.44 -11.01 22.49
CA ASP A 6 -19.79 -11.11 21.93
C ASP A 6 -20.42 -9.71 21.89
N GLY A 7 -20.41 -9.08 20.72
CA GLY A 7 -21.15 -7.84 20.45
C GLY A 7 -20.35 -6.64 19.95
N TYR A 8 -19.02 -6.71 19.91
CA TYR A 8 -18.21 -5.64 19.31
C TYR A 8 -18.04 -5.85 17.79
N PRO A 9 -18.14 -4.78 16.97
CA PRO A 9 -17.77 -4.82 15.57
C PRO A 9 -16.33 -5.34 15.40
N ARG A 10 -16.09 -6.10 14.33
CA ARG A 10 -14.77 -6.66 14.01
C ARG A 10 -14.27 -6.03 12.72
N GLN A 11 -12.97 -5.78 12.62
CA GLN A 11 -12.38 -5.39 11.35
C GLN A 11 -12.66 -6.47 10.30
N PRO A 12 -13.19 -6.11 9.12
CA PRO A 12 -13.33 -7.05 8.02
C PRO A 12 -11.99 -7.62 7.54
N TRP A 13 -11.99 -8.88 7.12
CA TRP A 13 -10.85 -9.53 6.50
C TRP A 13 -11.05 -9.65 4.99
N MET A 14 -9.96 -9.80 4.25
CA MET A 14 -9.91 -9.65 2.79
C MET A 14 -8.83 -10.52 2.12
N HIS A 15 -8.18 -11.41 2.88
CA HIS A 15 -7.09 -12.30 2.46
C HIS A 15 -7.29 -13.16 1.20
N ASP A 16 -8.52 -13.40 0.78
CA ASP A 16 -8.85 -14.23 -0.40
C ASP A 16 -9.75 -13.50 -1.41
N MET A 17 -9.95 -12.19 -1.23
CA MET A 17 -10.81 -11.37 -2.08
C MET A 17 -10.09 -10.95 -3.36
N ASN A 18 -10.87 -10.77 -4.43
CA ASN A 18 -10.41 -10.25 -5.70
C ASN A 18 -10.59 -8.73 -5.74
N VAL A 19 -9.66 -8.04 -6.41
CA VAL A 19 -9.69 -6.59 -6.52
C VAL A 19 -9.41 -6.13 -7.95
N LEU A 20 -10.08 -5.06 -8.38
CA LEU A 20 -9.67 -4.24 -9.52
C LEU A 20 -9.39 -2.83 -9.02
N VAL A 21 -8.21 -2.31 -9.33
CA VAL A 21 -7.79 -0.97 -8.91
C VAL A 21 -7.51 -0.11 -10.13
N TYR A 22 -8.04 1.11 -10.11
CA TYR A 22 -7.62 2.20 -10.97
C TYR A 22 -7.75 3.48 -10.14
N ALA A 23 -6.64 3.91 -9.53
CA ALA A 23 -6.64 5.03 -8.60
C ALA A 23 -7.38 6.28 -9.13
N PRO A 24 -8.25 6.90 -8.32
CA PRO A 24 -8.57 6.61 -6.91
C PRO A 24 -9.76 5.66 -6.70
N ALA A 25 -10.14 4.88 -7.72
CA ALA A 25 -11.23 3.92 -7.65
C ALA A 25 -10.75 2.49 -7.41
N GLN A 26 -11.57 1.71 -6.71
CA GLN A 26 -11.32 0.30 -6.42
C GLN A 26 -12.63 -0.49 -6.38
N LEU A 27 -12.58 -1.74 -6.84
CA LEU A 27 -13.70 -2.67 -6.85
C LEU A 27 -13.28 -3.96 -6.16
N TRP A 28 -13.95 -4.28 -5.05
CA TRP A 28 -13.70 -5.47 -4.25
C TRP A 28 -14.81 -6.49 -4.46
N ALA A 29 -14.41 -7.74 -4.69
CA ALA A 29 -15.30 -8.87 -4.82
C ALA A 29 -14.79 -10.04 -3.98
N ASP A 30 -15.71 -10.87 -3.48
CA ASP A 30 -15.37 -12.12 -2.83
C ASP A 30 -14.58 -13.04 -3.78
N ARG A 31 -13.99 -14.11 -3.24
CA ARG A 31 -13.19 -15.07 -4.02
C ARG A 31 -13.93 -15.65 -5.23
N ASP A 32 -15.24 -15.80 -5.12
CA ASP A 32 -16.12 -16.29 -6.19
C ASP A 32 -16.58 -15.18 -7.16
N GLY A 33 -16.06 -13.96 -7.02
CA GLY A 33 -16.32 -12.80 -7.88
C GLY A 33 -17.60 -12.03 -7.53
N LYS A 34 -18.31 -12.42 -6.46
CA LYS A 34 -19.52 -11.72 -6.00
C LYS A 34 -19.17 -10.38 -5.35
N ILE A 35 -20.03 -9.40 -5.59
CA ILE A 35 -19.94 -8.09 -4.93
C ILE A 35 -21.14 -8.00 -4.01
N ASN A 36 -20.96 -8.37 -2.75
CA ASN A 36 -22.03 -8.38 -1.75
C ASN A 36 -21.49 -7.91 -0.39
N GLY A 37 -21.36 -6.59 -0.23
CA GLY A 37 -20.94 -5.95 1.01
C GLY A 37 -21.95 -6.12 2.16
N SER A 38 -23.17 -6.57 1.86
CA SER A 38 -24.19 -6.91 2.84
C SER A 38 -24.01 -8.32 3.43
N SER A 39 -23.18 -9.16 2.81
CA SER A 39 -22.88 -10.51 3.28
C SER A 39 -21.83 -10.51 4.39
N THR A 40 -21.71 -11.65 5.08
CA THR A 40 -20.65 -11.87 6.05
C THR A 40 -19.46 -12.55 5.37
N HIS A 41 -18.29 -11.94 5.47
CA HIS A 41 -17.01 -12.51 5.07
C HIS A 41 -16.14 -12.70 6.32
N ALA A 42 -15.60 -13.90 6.54
CA ALA A 42 -14.77 -14.24 7.70
C ALA A 42 -15.34 -13.82 9.08
N GLY A 43 -16.66 -13.82 9.23
CA GLY A 43 -17.33 -13.47 10.49
C GLY A 43 -17.51 -11.97 10.75
N SER A 44 -17.32 -11.11 9.75
CA SER A 44 -17.62 -9.67 9.78
C SER A 44 -18.34 -9.22 8.50
N PRO A 45 -18.97 -8.03 8.41
CA PRO A 45 -19.47 -7.51 7.14
C PRO A 45 -18.37 -7.47 6.05
N SER A 46 -18.72 -7.86 4.83
CA SER A 46 -17.77 -7.89 3.71
C SER A 46 -17.35 -6.48 3.27
N ILE A 47 -16.10 -6.35 2.83
CA ILE A 47 -15.59 -5.14 2.17
C ILE A 47 -15.96 -5.08 0.68
N ALA A 48 -16.68 -6.07 0.17
CA ALA A 48 -17.08 -6.06 -1.23
C ALA A 48 -17.82 -4.76 -1.58
N GLY A 49 -17.54 -4.24 -2.77
CA GLY A 49 -18.16 -3.01 -3.26
C GLY A 49 -17.27 -2.21 -4.21
N PHE A 50 -17.87 -1.18 -4.78
CA PHE A 50 -17.20 -0.17 -5.60
C PHE A 50 -16.98 1.10 -4.79
N TYR A 51 -15.75 1.61 -4.84
CA TYR A 51 -15.29 2.76 -4.08
C TYR A 51 -14.65 3.79 -5.01
N VAL A 52 -14.79 5.06 -4.65
CA VAL A 52 -13.98 6.17 -5.18
C VAL A 52 -13.49 6.98 -3.99
N GLY A 53 -12.17 7.15 -3.89
CA GLY A 53 -11.54 7.70 -2.68
C GLY A 53 -11.88 6.87 -1.45
N ASP A 54 -12.15 7.55 -0.33
CA ASP A 54 -12.47 6.93 0.96
C ASP A 54 -13.97 6.60 1.13
N THR A 55 -14.73 6.49 0.05
CA THR A 55 -16.18 6.18 0.09
C THR A 55 -16.52 4.94 -0.72
N ARG A 56 -17.17 3.95 -0.09
CA ARG A 56 -17.88 2.89 -0.79
C ARG A 56 -19.21 3.43 -1.29
N ILE A 57 -19.37 3.48 -2.59
CA ILE A 57 -20.56 4.02 -3.25
C ILE A 57 -21.58 2.90 -3.43
N ILE A 58 -21.14 1.76 -3.97
CA ILE A 58 -21.98 0.59 -4.23
C ILE A 58 -21.49 -0.56 -3.34
N SER A 59 -22.35 -1.08 -2.48
CA SER A 59 -22.03 -2.24 -1.61
C SER A 59 -22.33 -3.57 -2.29
N ASP A 60 -23.39 -3.64 -3.10
CA ASP A 60 -23.81 -4.88 -3.74
C ASP A 60 -24.01 -4.67 -5.25
N ILE A 61 -23.51 -5.62 -6.05
CA ILE A 61 -23.79 -5.75 -7.49
C ILE A 61 -24.14 -7.21 -7.77
N ASN A 62 -25.43 -7.48 -7.96
CA ASN A 62 -25.94 -8.84 -8.13
C ASN A 62 -26.54 -9.00 -9.52
N LEU A 63 -25.94 -9.89 -10.32
CA LEU A 63 -26.44 -10.30 -11.64
C LEU A 63 -27.40 -11.48 -11.48
N ASP A 64 -28.55 -11.42 -12.15
CA ASP A 64 -29.55 -12.48 -12.18
C ASP A 64 -29.98 -12.73 -13.62
N VAL A 65 -30.12 -14.01 -13.98
CA VAL A 65 -30.62 -14.46 -15.28
C VAL A 65 -31.74 -15.45 -15.02
N ASN A 66 -32.96 -15.15 -15.43
CA ASN A 66 -34.15 -15.99 -15.19
C ASN A 66 -34.35 -16.41 -13.72
N GLY A 67 -34.01 -15.54 -12.76
CA GLY A 67 -34.18 -15.79 -11.32
C GLY A 67 -33.05 -16.58 -10.64
N GLU A 68 -31.94 -16.84 -11.34
CA GLU A 68 -30.73 -17.45 -10.76
C GLU A 68 -29.47 -16.64 -11.12
N GLU A 69 -28.54 -16.52 -10.16
CA GLU A 69 -27.24 -15.91 -10.41
C GLU A 69 -26.35 -16.83 -11.28
N PRO A 70 -25.70 -16.31 -12.35
CA PRO A 70 -24.72 -17.09 -13.10
C PRO A 70 -23.54 -17.54 -12.23
N VAL A 71 -23.11 -18.79 -12.41
CA VAL A 71 -21.98 -19.35 -11.63
C VAL A 71 -20.66 -18.96 -12.29
N ARG A 72 -19.85 -18.15 -11.60
CA ARG A 72 -18.49 -17.80 -12.02
C ARG A 72 -17.58 -19.02 -11.91
N VAL A 73 -16.88 -19.36 -12.98
CA VAL A 73 -15.97 -20.52 -13.06
C VAL A 73 -14.52 -20.13 -13.32
N ALA A 74 -14.28 -18.91 -13.77
CA ALA A 74 -12.93 -18.35 -13.93
C ALA A 74 -12.97 -16.83 -13.75
N TRP A 75 -11.88 -16.28 -13.24
CA TRP A 75 -11.62 -14.84 -13.15
C TRP A 75 -10.19 -14.56 -13.57
N ASN A 76 -9.98 -13.48 -14.33
CA ASN A 76 -8.65 -13.01 -14.70
C ASN A 76 -8.62 -11.48 -14.68
N GLN A 77 -7.57 -10.91 -14.11
CA GLN A 77 -7.21 -9.52 -14.34
C GLN A 77 -6.33 -9.44 -15.60
N THR A 78 -6.75 -8.65 -16.59
CA THR A 78 -6.04 -8.57 -17.87
C THR A 78 -5.16 -7.33 -17.98
N GLU A 79 -5.55 -6.24 -17.31
CA GLU A 79 -4.85 -4.96 -17.31
C GLU A 79 -5.32 -4.12 -16.11
N LYS A 80 -4.78 -2.91 -15.97
CA LYS A 80 -5.14 -1.96 -14.90
C LYS A 80 -6.65 -1.71 -14.93
N GLY A 81 -7.31 -1.87 -13.79
CA GLY A 81 -8.75 -1.65 -13.64
C GLY A 81 -9.67 -2.63 -14.39
N ARG A 82 -9.17 -3.62 -15.13
CA ARG A 82 -10.00 -4.51 -15.96
C ARG A 82 -9.91 -5.97 -15.56
N GLY A 83 -11.07 -6.57 -15.30
CA GLY A 83 -11.21 -7.99 -15.03
C GLY A 83 -12.27 -8.65 -15.91
N LEU A 84 -12.04 -9.92 -16.26
CA LEU A 84 -13.01 -10.77 -16.95
C LEU A 84 -13.36 -11.97 -16.09
N SER A 85 -14.65 -12.26 -16.01
CA SER A 85 -15.17 -13.49 -15.42
C SER A 85 -15.89 -14.31 -16.47
N SER A 86 -15.60 -15.61 -16.52
CA SER A 86 -16.40 -16.56 -17.29
C SER A 86 -17.44 -17.19 -16.35
N CYS A 87 -18.70 -17.14 -16.76
CA CYS A 87 -19.84 -17.58 -15.97
C CYS A 87 -20.72 -18.57 -16.74
N ILE A 88 -21.42 -19.43 -16.01
CA ILE A 88 -22.33 -20.44 -16.55
C ILE A 88 -23.76 -20.17 -16.07
N VAL A 89 -24.71 -20.12 -17.00
CA VAL A 89 -26.14 -19.92 -16.69
C VAL A 89 -26.82 -21.29 -16.62
N ARG A 90 -27.04 -21.79 -15.40
CA ARG A 90 -27.42 -23.20 -15.16
C ARG A 90 -28.91 -23.48 -15.28
N ASN A 91 -29.76 -22.47 -15.12
CA ASN A 91 -31.21 -22.60 -15.14
C ASN A 91 -31.84 -22.64 -16.54
N ILE A 92 -31.03 -22.62 -17.60
CA ILE A 92 -31.51 -22.74 -18.98
C ILE A 92 -31.11 -24.12 -19.52
N ALA A 93 -32.11 -24.98 -19.67
CA ALA A 93 -31.91 -26.34 -20.14
C ALA A 93 -31.40 -26.39 -21.59
N GLY A 94 -30.40 -27.23 -21.84
CA GLY A 94 -29.89 -27.55 -23.17
C GLY A 94 -30.37 -28.93 -23.66
N PRO A 95 -29.97 -29.32 -24.88
CA PRO A 95 -30.22 -30.66 -25.42
C PRO A 95 -29.42 -31.76 -24.71
N THR A 96 -28.45 -31.39 -23.86
CA THR A 96 -27.63 -32.29 -23.05
C THR A 96 -27.64 -31.84 -21.58
N VAL A 97 -26.88 -32.54 -20.73
CA VAL A 97 -26.69 -32.14 -19.33
C VAL A 97 -25.83 -30.87 -19.18
N ASP A 98 -25.09 -30.49 -20.22
CA ASP A 98 -24.25 -29.30 -20.21
C ASP A 98 -25.10 -28.04 -20.45
N PRO A 99 -24.87 -26.95 -19.68
CA PRO A 99 -25.57 -25.68 -19.88
C PRO A 99 -25.35 -25.12 -21.29
N CYS A 100 -26.42 -24.61 -21.88
CA CYS A 100 -26.39 -24.11 -23.26
C CYS A 100 -26.09 -22.62 -23.39
N ILE A 101 -26.17 -21.88 -22.27
CA ILE A 101 -25.78 -20.47 -22.17
C ILE A 101 -24.59 -20.34 -21.22
N CYS A 102 -23.56 -19.66 -21.69
CA CYS A 102 -22.53 -19.09 -20.83
C CYS A 102 -22.55 -17.56 -20.98
N CYS A 103 -21.97 -16.85 -20.02
CA CYS A 103 -21.74 -15.43 -20.18
C CYS A 103 -20.35 -15.02 -19.74
N GLU A 104 -19.79 -14.04 -20.43
CA GLU A 104 -18.58 -13.35 -20.04
C GLU A 104 -18.96 -12.01 -19.42
N GLU A 105 -18.54 -11.79 -18.18
CA GLU A 105 -18.72 -10.54 -17.45
C GLU A 105 -17.38 -9.79 -17.43
N GLU A 106 -17.33 -8.68 -18.15
CA GLU A 106 -16.20 -7.74 -18.15
C GLU A 106 -16.52 -6.59 -17.21
N ARG A 107 -15.59 -6.30 -16.28
CA ARG A 107 -15.65 -5.15 -15.38
C ARG A 107 -14.46 -4.24 -15.66
N VAL A 108 -14.74 -2.95 -15.86
CA VAL A 108 -13.73 -1.92 -16.09
C VAL A 108 -13.92 -0.80 -15.07
N VAL A 109 -12.90 -0.59 -14.24
CA VAL A 109 -12.81 0.51 -13.28
C VAL A 109 -12.02 1.65 -13.93
N SER A 110 -12.60 2.86 -13.89
CA SER A 110 -11.95 4.13 -14.25
C SER A 110 -11.82 5.00 -12.98
N PRO A 111 -11.04 6.10 -13.01
CA PRO A 111 -10.85 6.98 -11.85
C PRO A 111 -12.15 7.46 -11.18
N ASP A 112 -13.20 7.59 -11.97
CA ASP A 112 -14.49 8.19 -11.65
C ASP A 112 -15.66 7.27 -12.04
N GLY A 113 -15.42 5.97 -12.26
CA GLY A 113 -16.46 5.15 -12.86
C GLY A 113 -16.25 3.66 -12.84
N LEU A 114 -17.34 2.97 -13.15
CA LEU A 114 -17.42 1.53 -13.28
C LEU A 114 -18.26 1.19 -14.51
N ALA A 115 -17.71 0.42 -15.44
CA ALA A 115 -18.45 -0.18 -16.52
C ALA A 115 -18.54 -1.69 -16.32
N ILE A 116 -19.72 -2.26 -16.53
CA ILE A 116 -19.91 -3.72 -16.55
C ILE A 116 -20.58 -4.08 -17.86
N THR A 117 -19.98 -5.02 -18.57
CA THR A 117 -20.52 -5.60 -19.80
C THR A 117 -20.74 -7.08 -19.58
N VAL A 118 -21.94 -7.58 -19.87
CA VAL A 118 -22.26 -9.01 -19.85
C VAL A 118 -22.59 -9.46 -21.27
N THR A 119 -21.79 -10.38 -21.80
CA THR A 119 -22.00 -10.98 -23.12
C THR A 119 -22.50 -12.41 -22.93
N PHE A 120 -23.73 -12.70 -23.34
CA PHE A 120 -24.33 -14.03 -23.33
C PHE A 120 -24.05 -14.75 -24.65
N LEU A 121 -23.60 -16.00 -24.56
CA LEU A 121 -23.30 -16.85 -25.72
C LEU A 121 -24.26 -18.03 -25.72
N ASN A 122 -24.98 -18.20 -26.84
CA ASN A 122 -25.92 -19.30 -27.02
C ASN A 122 -25.33 -20.42 -27.88
N SER A 123 -25.19 -21.59 -27.29
CA SER A 123 -24.71 -22.79 -27.99
C SER A 123 -25.84 -23.64 -28.60
N ASN A 124 -27.11 -23.26 -28.46
CA ASN A 124 -28.23 -23.97 -29.09
C ASN A 124 -28.45 -23.55 -30.56
N ALA A 125 -29.23 -24.36 -31.27
CA ALA A 125 -29.66 -24.10 -32.65
C ALA A 125 -30.90 -23.21 -32.73
N ASP A 126 -31.52 -22.88 -31.59
CA ASP A 126 -32.71 -22.05 -31.48
C ASP A 126 -32.39 -20.78 -30.68
N ASP A 127 -33.14 -19.71 -30.96
CA ASP A 127 -33.10 -18.46 -30.19
C ASP A 127 -33.60 -18.73 -28.76
N ILE A 128 -32.96 -18.11 -27.77
CA ILE A 128 -33.32 -18.23 -26.36
C ILE A 128 -33.71 -16.87 -25.80
N GLN A 129 -34.88 -16.80 -25.16
CA GLN A 129 -35.28 -15.62 -24.40
C GLN A 129 -34.73 -15.70 -22.97
N ILE A 130 -34.11 -14.61 -22.52
CA ILE A 130 -33.62 -14.47 -21.15
C ILE A 130 -34.10 -13.15 -20.54
N ASP A 131 -34.53 -13.23 -19.29
CA ASP A 131 -34.74 -12.08 -18.42
C ASP A 131 -33.45 -11.87 -17.63
N CYS A 132 -32.75 -10.78 -17.93
CA CYS A 132 -31.50 -10.42 -17.26
C CYS A 132 -31.76 -9.24 -16.33
N SER A 133 -31.30 -9.29 -15.09
CA SER A 133 -31.34 -8.12 -14.21
C SER A 133 -30.05 -7.94 -13.42
N MET A 134 -29.76 -6.69 -13.06
CA MET A 134 -28.64 -6.34 -12.19
C MET A 134 -29.14 -5.43 -11.08
N MET A 135 -28.92 -5.82 -9.83
CA MET A 135 -29.28 -5.02 -8.66
C MET A 135 -28.03 -4.33 -8.11
N PHE A 136 -28.16 -3.03 -7.87
CA PHE A 136 -27.17 -2.19 -7.21
C PHE A 136 -27.69 -1.74 -5.85
N ARG A 137 -26.90 -1.94 -4.78
CA ARG A 137 -27.18 -1.36 -3.47
C ARG A 137 -26.24 -0.19 -3.20
N ILE A 138 -26.80 0.99 -2.98
CA ILE A 138 -26.05 2.20 -2.66
C ILE A 138 -26.00 2.36 -1.13
N ASP A 139 -24.82 2.54 -0.54
CA ASP A 139 -24.68 2.75 0.91
C ASP A 139 -23.88 3.98 1.32
N MET A 140 -22.95 4.48 0.49
CA MET A 140 -22.17 5.69 0.78
C MET A 140 -21.43 5.61 2.12
N SER A 141 -20.89 4.42 2.43
CA SER A 141 -20.10 4.17 3.64
C SER A 141 -18.71 4.79 3.52
N ASN A 142 -18.24 5.42 4.58
CA ASN A 142 -16.84 5.90 4.60
C ASN A 142 -15.88 4.75 4.97
N MET A 143 -14.60 4.93 4.62
CA MET A 143 -13.56 3.92 4.82
C MET A 143 -13.40 3.49 6.29
N GLN A 144 -13.60 4.40 7.25
CA GLN A 144 -13.44 4.08 8.68
C GLN A 144 -14.60 3.24 9.21
N GLU A 145 -15.83 3.47 8.73
CA GLU A 145 -16.96 2.59 9.04
C GLU A 145 -16.66 1.17 8.55
N ILE A 146 -16.20 1.03 7.32
CA ILE A 146 -15.92 -0.26 6.69
C ILE A 146 -14.77 -0.94 7.43
N LYS A 147 -13.64 -0.25 7.63
CA LYS A 147 -12.50 -0.77 8.38
C LYS A 147 -12.90 -1.17 9.81
N GLY A 148 -13.78 -0.41 10.45
CA GLY A 148 -14.31 -0.73 11.78
C GLY A 148 -15.35 -1.86 11.81
N GLY A 149 -15.84 -2.34 10.66
CA GLY A 149 -16.95 -3.30 10.58
C GLY A 149 -18.30 -2.70 10.98
N SER A 150 -18.45 -1.39 10.86
CA SER A 150 -19.65 -0.61 11.19
C SER A 150 -20.56 -0.46 9.97
N PRO A 151 -21.89 -0.39 10.15
CA PRO A 151 -22.82 -0.07 9.07
C PRO A 151 -22.71 1.41 8.64
N SER A 152 -23.16 1.71 7.43
CA SER A 152 -23.24 3.08 6.89
C SER A 152 -24.11 4.00 7.77
N SER A 153 -23.50 5.05 8.34
CA SER A 153 -24.24 6.13 9.00
C SER A 153 -25.09 6.92 7.99
N SER A 154 -24.55 7.19 6.79
CA SER A 154 -25.24 7.91 5.71
C SER A 154 -26.57 7.24 5.34
N LYS A 155 -26.58 5.91 5.27
CA LYS A 155 -27.79 5.12 5.01
C LYS A 155 -28.72 5.12 6.23
N ALA A 156 -28.20 4.91 7.44
CA ALA A 156 -29.00 4.85 8.66
C ALA A 156 -29.73 6.17 8.94
N GLU A 157 -29.12 7.30 8.61
CA GLU A 157 -29.66 8.65 8.79
C GLU A 157 -30.54 9.10 7.62
N GLY A 158 -30.73 8.27 6.58
CA GLY A 158 -31.55 8.60 5.42
C GLY A 158 -30.95 9.69 4.52
N ARG A 159 -29.62 9.89 4.55
CA ARG A 159 -28.91 10.86 3.71
C ARG A 159 -28.66 10.39 2.27
N VAL A 160 -28.81 9.09 2.02
CA VAL A 160 -28.68 8.50 0.68
C VAL A 160 -30.00 8.63 -0.08
N SER A 161 -30.00 9.41 -1.16
CA SER A 161 -31.11 9.46 -2.11
C SER A 161 -30.81 8.58 -3.33
N VAL A 162 -31.83 7.91 -3.86
CA VAL A 162 -31.78 7.17 -5.12
C VAL A 162 -33.04 7.48 -5.92
N SER A 163 -32.89 7.86 -7.18
CA SER A 163 -34.00 8.17 -8.08
C SER A 163 -33.70 7.75 -9.51
N SER A 164 -34.75 7.51 -10.30
CA SER A 164 -34.64 7.31 -11.74
C SER A 164 -35.45 8.40 -12.45
N ASP A 165 -34.98 8.82 -13.62
CA ASP A 165 -35.70 9.76 -14.49
C ASP A 165 -36.83 9.08 -15.29
N GLY A 166 -37.05 7.77 -15.08
CA GLY A 166 -38.06 6.98 -15.80
C GLY A 166 -37.60 6.53 -17.19
N THR A 167 -36.32 6.70 -17.51
CA THR A 167 -35.68 6.22 -18.75
C THR A 167 -34.74 5.04 -18.45
N ASP A 168 -33.59 5.00 -19.10
CA ASP A 168 -32.56 3.97 -18.97
C ASP A 168 -31.42 4.40 -18.02
N SER A 169 -31.69 5.32 -17.08
CA SER A 169 -30.73 5.74 -16.06
C SER A 169 -31.32 5.90 -14.64
N PHE A 170 -30.45 5.76 -13.64
CA PHE A 170 -30.72 6.16 -12.26
C PHE A 170 -29.56 6.96 -11.67
N GLU A 171 -29.87 7.76 -10.68
CA GLU A 171 -28.93 8.60 -9.95
C GLU A 171 -29.06 8.33 -8.45
N ALA A 172 -27.95 8.39 -7.73
CA ALA A 172 -27.94 8.39 -6.28
C ALA A 172 -26.96 9.44 -5.75
N SER A 173 -27.24 9.99 -4.57
CA SER A 173 -26.38 11.00 -3.98
C SER A 173 -26.38 10.97 -2.46
N CYS A 174 -25.23 11.37 -1.90
CA CYS A 174 -25.04 11.75 -0.52
C CYS A 174 -23.95 12.83 -0.53
N ASN A 175 -24.35 14.10 -0.41
CA ASN A 175 -23.47 15.27 -0.58
C ASN A 175 -22.11 15.07 0.15
N PRO A 176 -20.96 15.24 -0.53
CA PRO A 176 -20.77 15.75 -1.90
C PRO A 176 -20.63 14.68 -2.99
N VAL A 177 -20.97 13.42 -2.72
CA VAL A 177 -20.83 12.32 -3.68
C VAL A 177 -22.15 12.10 -4.42
N ALA A 178 -22.08 12.03 -5.74
CA ALA A 178 -23.18 11.61 -6.61
C ALA A 178 -22.70 10.51 -7.57
N ILE A 179 -23.60 9.62 -7.93
CA ILE A 179 -23.40 8.57 -8.92
C ILE A 179 -24.55 8.62 -9.92
N LYS A 180 -24.22 8.55 -11.20
CA LYS A 180 -25.17 8.35 -12.29
C LYS A 180 -24.87 7.02 -12.98
N VAL A 181 -25.86 6.15 -13.06
CA VAL A 181 -25.76 4.86 -13.73
C VAL A 181 -26.65 4.86 -14.97
N HIS A 182 -26.02 4.69 -16.13
CA HIS A 182 -26.69 4.51 -17.42
C HIS A 182 -26.69 3.03 -17.80
N ALA A 183 -27.87 2.50 -18.12
CA ALA A 183 -28.11 1.11 -18.44
C ALA A 183 -29.00 1.03 -19.71
N PRO A 184 -28.41 1.16 -20.91
CA PRO A 184 -29.15 1.26 -22.16
C PRO A 184 -30.25 0.19 -22.30
N HIS A 185 -31.45 0.63 -22.68
CA HIS A 185 -32.61 -0.24 -22.93
C HIS A 185 -33.11 -1.03 -21.70
N ALA A 186 -32.66 -0.70 -20.48
CA ALA A 186 -33.14 -1.33 -19.27
C ALA A 186 -34.44 -0.69 -18.77
N ALA A 187 -35.31 -1.49 -18.15
CA ALA A 187 -36.32 -1.01 -17.23
C ALA A 187 -35.69 -0.86 -15.84
N ILE A 188 -35.99 0.24 -15.14
CA ILE A 188 -35.38 0.56 -13.84
C ILE A 188 -36.43 0.62 -12.75
N ARG A 189 -36.14 -0.04 -11.62
CA ARG A 189 -36.96 0.00 -10.40
C ARG A 189 -36.11 0.36 -9.20
N ILE A 190 -36.56 1.38 -8.45
CA ILE A 190 -35.91 1.81 -7.20
C ILE A 190 -36.73 1.30 -6.01
N THR A 191 -36.06 0.81 -4.97
CA THR A 191 -36.66 0.43 -3.69
C THR A 191 -35.71 0.77 -2.55
N GLY A 192 -35.97 1.86 -1.84
CA GLY A 192 -35.05 2.38 -0.83
C GLY A 192 -33.73 2.79 -1.48
N THR A 193 -32.63 2.16 -1.05
CA THR A 193 -31.29 2.38 -1.61
C THR A 193 -30.90 1.38 -2.71
N ASP A 194 -31.82 0.48 -3.08
CA ASP A 194 -31.57 -0.55 -4.08
C ASP A 194 -32.15 -0.10 -5.43
N ALA A 195 -31.36 -0.23 -6.50
CA ALA A 195 -31.76 0.02 -7.86
C ALA A 195 -31.63 -1.27 -8.68
N THR A 196 -32.72 -1.75 -9.25
CA THR A 196 -32.71 -2.92 -10.16
C THR A 196 -32.87 -2.45 -11.59
N VAL A 197 -31.92 -2.79 -12.45
CA VAL A 197 -31.98 -2.59 -13.90
C VAL A 197 -32.27 -3.93 -14.57
N ALA A 198 -33.21 -3.99 -15.51
CA ALA A 198 -33.66 -5.25 -16.11
C ALA A 198 -33.84 -5.15 -17.64
N TRP A 199 -33.46 -6.22 -18.34
CA TRP A 199 -33.56 -6.38 -19.78
C TRP A 199 -34.28 -7.68 -20.13
N ASN A 200 -35.11 -7.65 -21.16
CA ASN A 200 -35.65 -8.84 -21.80
C ASN A 200 -34.89 -9.03 -23.12
N LEU A 201 -34.10 -10.09 -23.23
CA LEU A 201 -33.18 -10.31 -24.34
C LEU A 201 -33.56 -11.54 -25.13
N VAL A 202 -33.28 -11.49 -26.44
CA VAL A 202 -33.23 -12.69 -27.30
C VAL A 202 -31.76 -12.95 -27.60
N VAL A 203 -31.23 -14.09 -27.16
CA VAL A 203 -29.89 -14.56 -27.52
C VAL A 203 -30.02 -15.44 -28.77
N PRO A 204 -29.57 -14.98 -29.95
CA PRO A 204 -29.82 -15.71 -31.20
C PRO A 204 -29.19 -17.11 -31.19
N ALA A 205 -29.76 -18.04 -31.95
CA ALA A 205 -29.19 -19.35 -32.22
C ALA A 205 -27.72 -19.22 -32.65
N ARG A 206 -26.80 -19.92 -31.95
CA ARG A 206 -25.35 -19.85 -32.21
C ARG A 206 -24.78 -18.43 -32.20
N GLY A 207 -25.46 -17.50 -31.54
CA GLY A 207 -25.12 -16.08 -31.51
C GLY A 207 -24.89 -15.57 -30.10
N GLU A 208 -24.79 -14.24 -30.00
CA GLU A 208 -24.57 -13.53 -28.75
C GLU A 208 -25.56 -12.39 -28.56
N ALA A 209 -25.78 -12.04 -27.29
CA ALA A 209 -26.49 -10.83 -26.89
C ALA A 209 -25.72 -10.15 -25.76
N ARG A 210 -25.77 -8.82 -25.69
CA ARG A 210 -24.99 -8.04 -24.74
C ARG A 210 -25.86 -7.04 -24.00
N VAL A 211 -25.58 -6.89 -22.71
CA VAL A 211 -26.03 -5.77 -21.89
C VAL A 211 -24.83 -5.06 -21.29
N SER A 212 -25.00 -3.79 -20.99
CA SER A 212 -23.95 -2.98 -20.38
C SER A 212 -24.53 -1.97 -19.42
N ILE A 213 -23.75 -1.63 -18.40
CA ILE A 213 -23.99 -0.48 -17.52
C ILE A 213 -22.74 0.39 -17.48
N LYS A 214 -22.93 1.69 -17.25
CA LYS A 214 -21.87 2.64 -16.96
C LYS A 214 -22.27 3.50 -15.78
N ALA A 215 -21.53 3.40 -14.69
CA ALA A 215 -21.59 4.28 -13.54
C ALA A 215 -20.53 5.38 -13.68
N HIS A 216 -20.94 6.63 -13.50
CA HIS A 216 -20.08 7.81 -13.44
C HIS A 216 -20.29 8.52 -12.11
N ILE A 217 -19.20 8.88 -11.44
CA ILE A 217 -19.16 9.42 -10.10
C ILE A 217 -18.75 10.88 -10.19
N GLU A 218 -19.54 11.73 -9.56
CA GLU A 218 -19.24 13.15 -9.42
C GLU A 218 -19.03 13.45 -7.94
N THR A 219 -17.88 14.04 -7.61
CA THR A 219 -17.66 14.53 -6.26
C THR A 219 -16.65 15.68 -6.21
N SER A 220 -16.84 16.58 -5.25
CA SER A 220 -16.04 17.78 -5.08
C SER A 220 -15.04 17.72 -3.90
N ASN A 221 -14.99 16.61 -3.16
CA ASN A 221 -14.12 16.45 -1.98
C ASN A 221 -12.86 15.61 -2.25
N MET A 222 -12.55 15.28 -3.51
CA MET A 222 -11.33 14.53 -3.82
C MET A 222 -10.08 15.37 -3.53
N VAL A 223 -9.23 14.86 -2.65
CA VAL A 223 -7.89 15.42 -2.36
C VAL A 223 -6.78 14.79 -3.19
N VAL A 224 -7.10 13.70 -3.90
CA VAL A 224 -6.23 12.99 -4.83
C VAL A 224 -6.98 12.75 -6.15
N ALA A 225 -6.24 12.68 -7.24
CA ALA A 225 -6.74 12.39 -8.57
C ALA A 225 -5.95 11.25 -9.20
N SER A 226 -6.45 10.65 -10.28
CA SER A 226 -5.63 9.75 -11.11
C SER A 226 -4.44 10.52 -11.67
N ALA A 227 -3.28 9.86 -11.78
CA ALA A 227 -2.22 10.39 -12.64
C ALA A 227 -2.73 10.44 -14.10
N GLU A 228 -2.53 11.57 -14.79
CA GLU A 228 -2.92 11.74 -16.19
C GLU A 228 -1.81 11.34 -17.17
N THR A 229 -0.59 11.20 -16.65
CA THR A 229 0.56 10.94 -17.47
C THR A 229 0.69 9.46 -17.87
N GLU A 230 1.41 9.16 -18.96
CA GLU A 230 1.69 7.76 -19.32
C GLU A 230 2.60 7.08 -18.30
N CYS A 231 2.31 5.81 -18.00
CA CYS A 231 3.09 5.01 -17.07
C CYS A 231 4.55 4.88 -17.53
N PRO A 232 5.54 5.34 -16.72
CA PRO A 232 6.94 5.36 -17.15
C PRO A 232 7.58 3.97 -17.30
N TRP A 233 6.93 2.92 -16.79
CA TRP A 233 7.36 1.52 -16.95
C TRP A 233 6.44 0.67 -17.84
N LYS A 234 5.52 1.28 -18.59
CA LYS A 234 4.54 0.56 -19.44
C LYS A 234 5.18 -0.44 -20.41
N ASN A 235 6.34 -0.10 -20.95
CA ASN A 235 7.05 -0.91 -21.96
C ASN A 235 8.20 -1.72 -21.36
N ILE A 236 8.31 -1.81 -20.03
CA ILE A 236 9.36 -2.59 -19.39
C ILE A 236 8.99 -4.07 -19.44
N HIS A 237 9.84 -4.85 -20.09
CA HIS A 237 9.71 -6.28 -20.21
C HIS A 237 10.89 -6.95 -19.50
N LEU A 238 10.58 -7.88 -18.60
CA LEU A 238 11.57 -8.71 -17.93
C LEU A 238 11.54 -10.11 -18.53
N THR A 239 12.71 -10.66 -18.84
CA THR A 239 12.86 -12.10 -19.13
C THR A 239 13.82 -12.72 -18.14
N ALA A 240 13.57 -13.95 -17.70
CA ALA A 240 14.41 -14.67 -16.75
C ALA A 240 14.28 -16.18 -16.97
N SER A 241 15.34 -16.95 -16.67
CA SER A 241 15.24 -18.42 -16.69
C SER A 241 14.32 -18.93 -15.58
N ASP A 242 14.35 -18.29 -14.41
CA ASP A 242 13.37 -18.51 -13.35
C ASP A 242 12.14 -17.63 -13.58
N THR A 243 11.07 -18.25 -14.07
CA THR A 243 9.82 -17.53 -14.40
C THR A 243 9.14 -16.89 -13.18
N ARG A 244 9.49 -17.26 -11.94
CA ARG A 244 8.90 -16.67 -10.73
C ARG A 244 9.25 -15.19 -10.60
N VAL A 245 10.51 -14.82 -10.89
CA VAL A 245 10.97 -13.42 -10.88
C VAL A 245 10.18 -12.61 -11.93
N GLN A 246 10.09 -13.14 -13.15
CA GLN A 246 9.36 -12.50 -14.24
C GLN A 246 7.87 -12.29 -13.93
N ARG A 247 7.19 -13.30 -13.38
CA ARG A 247 5.76 -13.20 -13.02
C ARG A 247 5.51 -12.20 -11.92
N TRP A 248 6.36 -12.20 -10.88
CA TRP A 248 6.26 -11.27 -9.76
C TRP A 248 6.45 -9.82 -10.19
N VAL A 249 7.49 -9.52 -10.97
CA VAL A 249 7.74 -8.16 -11.45
C VAL A 249 6.62 -7.71 -12.38
N LYS A 250 6.13 -8.58 -13.27
CA LYS A 250 5.01 -8.25 -14.16
C LYS A 250 3.75 -7.85 -13.38
N GLN A 251 3.35 -8.65 -12.40
CA GLN A 251 2.19 -8.32 -11.57
C GLN A 251 2.42 -7.04 -10.74
N SER A 252 3.61 -6.89 -10.16
CA SER A 252 3.97 -5.72 -9.36
C SER A 252 3.94 -4.42 -10.18
N LEU A 253 4.44 -4.41 -11.42
CA LEU A 253 4.40 -3.23 -12.29
C LEU A 253 2.97 -2.88 -12.72
N LEU A 254 2.09 -3.88 -12.89
CA LEU A 254 0.67 -3.68 -13.15
C LEU A 254 -0.03 -3.02 -11.96
N ASP A 255 0.26 -3.50 -10.75
CA ASP A 255 -0.28 -2.95 -9.51
C ASP A 255 0.20 -1.53 -9.25
N LEU A 256 1.50 -1.28 -9.44
CA LEU A 256 2.07 0.05 -9.31
C LEU A 256 1.43 1.04 -10.29
N ASP A 257 1.17 0.62 -11.53
CA ASP A 257 0.43 1.48 -12.47
C ASP A 257 -1.00 1.74 -11.98
N ALA A 258 -1.67 0.72 -11.43
CA ALA A 258 -3.00 0.86 -10.83
C ALA A 258 -3.06 1.84 -9.66
N LEU A 259 -1.96 1.99 -8.91
CA LEU A 259 -1.82 2.85 -7.73
C LEU A 259 -1.35 4.29 -8.03
N ARG A 260 -1.06 4.65 -9.28
CA ARG A 260 -0.57 5.99 -9.65
C ARG A 260 -1.64 7.08 -9.46
N MET A 261 -1.32 8.08 -8.64
CA MET A 261 -2.15 9.25 -8.33
C MET A 261 -1.42 10.56 -8.58
N GLY A 262 -2.16 11.66 -8.58
CA GLY A 262 -1.67 13.03 -8.50
C GLY A 262 -2.55 13.86 -7.55
N ILE A 263 -2.22 15.13 -7.36
CA ILE A 263 -3.05 16.08 -6.61
C ILE A 263 -3.91 16.88 -7.60
N PRO A 264 -5.19 17.18 -7.28
CA PRO A 264 -6.00 18.07 -8.10
C PRO A 264 -5.27 19.37 -8.45
N GLY A 265 -5.29 19.76 -9.74
CA GLY A 265 -4.56 20.92 -10.26
C GLY A 265 -3.07 20.70 -10.53
N HIS A 266 -2.51 19.55 -10.13
CA HIS A 266 -1.14 19.12 -10.44
C HIS A 266 -1.04 17.64 -10.85
N PRO A 267 -1.87 17.15 -11.79
CA PRO A 267 -1.93 15.74 -12.15
C PRO A 267 -0.65 15.19 -12.81
N ASP A 268 0.24 16.07 -13.29
CA ASP A 268 1.54 15.70 -13.86
C ASP A 268 2.58 15.29 -12.80
N ASN A 269 2.36 15.64 -11.53
CA ASN A 269 3.22 15.25 -10.41
C ASN A 269 2.72 13.93 -9.81
N GLU A 270 2.98 12.86 -10.54
CA GLU A 270 2.56 11.53 -10.10
C GLU A 270 3.29 11.07 -8.84
N PHE A 271 2.56 10.34 -8.00
CA PHE A 271 3.07 9.55 -6.89
C PHE A 271 2.33 8.21 -6.85
N LEU A 272 2.80 7.29 -6.00
CA LEU A 272 2.15 6.00 -5.77
C LEU A 272 1.36 6.08 -4.46
N ALA A 273 0.06 5.77 -4.50
CA ALA A 273 -0.73 5.61 -3.27
C ALA A 273 -0.20 4.45 -2.44
N ALA A 274 -0.37 4.48 -1.10
CA ALA A 274 0.16 3.42 -0.24
C ALA A 274 -0.45 2.05 -0.57
N GLY A 275 -1.72 1.81 -0.28
CA GLY A 275 -2.32 0.50 -0.53
C GLY A 275 -3.84 0.45 -0.43
N ALA A 276 -4.44 -0.42 -1.23
CA ALA A 276 -5.88 -0.63 -1.25
C ALA A 276 -6.28 -1.72 -0.24
N PRO A 277 -7.37 -1.56 0.53
CA PRO A 277 -8.30 -0.43 0.51
C PRO A 277 -7.99 0.65 1.55
N TRP A 278 -7.28 0.31 2.64
CA TRP A 278 -7.25 1.13 3.85
C TRP A 278 -6.46 2.43 3.71
N PHE A 279 -5.40 2.40 2.91
CA PHE A 279 -4.39 3.45 2.79
C PHE A 279 -4.33 3.98 1.35
N PHE A 280 -5.47 3.95 0.64
CA PHE A 280 -5.51 4.24 -0.79
C PHE A 280 -5.55 5.75 -1.09
N THR A 281 -4.51 6.45 -0.64
CA THR A 281 -4.31 7.89 -0.79
C THR A 281 -2.80 8.22 -0.67
N LEU A 282 -2.44 9.51 -0.63
CA LEU A 282 -1.09 9.98 -0.39
C LEU A 282 -0.65 9.70 1.06
N PHE A 283 0.32 8.80 1.20
CA PHE A 283 1.11 8.59 2.41
C PHE A 283 2.57 8.96 2.10
N GLY A 284 3.13 9.92 2.82
CA GLY A 284 4.44 10.50 2.53
C GLY A 284 5.54 9.44 2.56
N ARG A 285 5.69 8.73 3.68
CA ARG A 285 6.71 7.70 3.86
C ARG A 285 6.60 6.57 2.82
N ASP A 286 5.42 6.03 2.62
CA ASP A 286 5.15 4.93 1.69
C ASP A 286 5.50 5.33 0.26
N SER A 287 5.07 6.53 -0.15
CA SER A 287 5.37 7.09 -1.48
C SER A 287 6.87 7.28 -1.67
N LEU A 288 7.58 7.74 -0.64
CA LEU A 288 9.03 7.96 -0.69
C LEU A 288 9.80 6.65 -0.87
N TRP A 289 9.46 5.59 -0.12
CA TRP A 289 10.09 4.28 -0.25
C TRP A 289 9.76 3.61 -1.58
N ALA A 290 8.48 3.62 -1.97
CA ALA A 290 8.07 3.05 -3.25
C ALA A 290 8.79 3.76 -4.41
N ALA A 291 8.87 5.09 -4.39
CA ALA A 291 9.61 5.84 -5.39
C ALA A 291 11.13 5.54 -5.36
N ARG A 292 11.72 5.35 -4.18
CA ARG A 292 13.14 4.98 -4.03
C ARG A 292 13.44 3.62 -4.68
N PHE A 293 12.58 2.62 -4.47
CA PHE A 293 12.75 1.31 -5.11
C PHE A 293 12.57 1.36 -6.63
N MET A 294 11.83 2.33 -7.16
CA MET A 294 11.60 2.50 -8.60
C MET A 294 12.72 3.23 -9.35
N LEU A 295 13.70 3.82 -8.65
CA LEU A 295 14.82 4.56 -9.25
C LEU A 295 15.55 3.81 -10.38
N PRO A 296 15.81 2.48 -10.28
CA PRO A 296 16.42 1.72 -11.38
C PRO A 296 15.62 1.73 -12.70
N LEU A 297 14.31 1.99 -12.63
CA LEU A 297 13.43 2.04 -13.79
C LEU A 297 13.12 3.49 -14.20
N THR A 298 12.99 4.41 -13.25
CA THR A 298 12.62 5.80 -13.56
C THR A 298 12.89 6.74 -12.40
N THR A 299 13.36 7.94 -12.70
CA THR A 299 13.42 9.06 -11.75
C THR A 299 12.13 9.88 -11.73
N ARG A 300 11.23 9.68 -12.71
CA ARG A 300 9.99 10.48 -12.84
C ARG A 300 9.09 10.39 -11.63
N THR A 301 8.87 9.17 -11.12
CA THR A 301 7.99 8.93 -9.96
C THR A 301 8.59 9.49 -8.68
N ALA A 302 9.92 9.45 -8.53
CA ALA A 302 10.61 10.12 -7.44
C ALA A 302 10.42 11.64 -7.51
N MET A 303 10.65 12.25 -8.68
CA MET A 303 10.51 13.70 -8.83
C MET A 303 9.06 14.19 -8.68
N GLY A 304 8.07 13.41 -9.15
CA GLY A 304 6.65 13.69 -8.92
C GLY A 304 6.28 13.63 -7.43
N THR A 305 6.72 12.56 -6.74
CA THR A 305 6.53 12.39 -5.29
C THR A 305 7.16 13.52 -4.49
N LEU A 306 8.43 13.86 -4.78
CA LEU A 306 9.17 14.93 -4.09
C LEU A 306 8.47 16.28 -4.22
N ARG A 307 8.05 16.65 -5.44
CA ARG A 307 7.31 17.90 -5.68
C ARG A 307 5.95 17.92 -5.02
N THR A 308 5.23 16.79 -5.04
CA THR A 308 3.92 16.69 -4.37
C THR A 308 4.06 16.87 -2.87
N LEU A 309 5.01 16.20 -2.22
CA LEU A 309 5.24 16.33 -0.77
C LEU A 309 5.78 17.71 -0.38
N ALA A 310 6.64 18.31 -1.20
CA ALA A 310 7.15 19.67 -0.97
C ALA A 310 6.04 20.73 -0.92
N ARG A 311 4.92 20.52 -1.64
CA ARG A 311 3.75 21.43 -1.59
C ARG A 311 3.03 21.41 -0.26
N PHE A 312 3.11 20.30 0.46
CA PHE A 312 2.55 20.13 1.79
C PHE A 312 3.65 20.16 2.87
N GLN A 313 4.84 20.70 2.59
CA GLN A 313 5.84 20.87 3.63
C GLN A 313 5.35 21.92 4.63
N ALA A 314 5.34 21.57 5.90
CA ALA A 314 4.86 22.46 6.95
C ALA A 314 5.73 23.72 7.04
N THR A 315 5.09 24.88 7.18
CA THR A 315 5.77 26.19 7.35
C THR A 315 5.61 26.76 8.75
N GLU A 316 4.71 26.18 9.55
CA GLU A 316 4.39 26.61 10.90
C GLU A 316 4.21 25.40 11.82
N ARG A 317 4.22 25.66 13.13
CA ARG A 317 3.95 24.62 14.13
C ARG A 317 2.44 24.53 14.40
N ASP A 318 1.93 23.32 14.38
CA ASP A 318 0.55 23.00 14.78
C ASP A 318 0.52 21.66 15.50
N GLU A 319 0.10 21.69 16.77
CA GLU A 319 0.05 20.49 17.62
C GLU A 319 -1.07 19.53 17.23
N THR A 320 -2.14 20.04 16.60
CA THR A 320 -3.30 19.21 16.16
C THR A 320 -2.90 18.31 15.00
N THR A 321 -2.15 18.84 14.05
CA THR A 321 -1.66 18.11 12.88
C THR A 321 -0.28 17.48 13.11
N ASN A 322 0.35 17.74 14.26
CA ASN A 322 1.73 17.37 14.59
C ASN A 322 2.76 17.93 13.59
N ALA A 323 2.49 19.13 13.08
CA ALA A 323 3.32 19.84 12.13
C ALA A 323 4.39 20.67 12.84
N ASP A 324 5.58 20.71 12.26
CA ASP A 324 6.69 21.59 12.61
C ASP A 324 7.29 22.16 11.32
N PRO A 325 7.85 23.39 11.31
CA PRO A 325 8.46 23.97 10.12
C PRO A 325 9.50 23.05 9.47
N GLY A 326 9.37 22.83 8.16
CA GLY A 326 10.23 21.95 7.36
C GLY A 326 9.81 20.47 7.34
N LYS A 327 8.85 20.05 8.17
CA LYS A 327 8.39 18.66 8.26
C LYS A 327 7.58 18.25 7.03
N ILE A 328 7.79 17.02 6.57
CA ILE A 328 7.00 16.38 5.50
C ILE A 328 5.83 15.60 6.11
N MET A 329 4.66 15.69 5.48
CA MET A 329 3.42 15.07 5.96
C MET A 329 3.43 13.53 5.98
N HIS A 330 2.63 12.96 6.89
CA HIS A 330 2.35 11.53 7.00
C HIS A 330 1.29 11.09 5.99
N GLU A 331 0.05 11.59 6.11
CA GLU A 331 -1.05 11.22 5.21
C GLU A 331 -1.99 12.38 4.88
N LEU A 332 -2.67 12.27 3.74
CA LEU A 332 -3.67 13.22 3.25
C LEU A 332 -4.99 12.48 2.96
N ARG A 333 -6.07 12.95 3.56
CA ARG A 333 -7.44 12.41 3.46
C ARG A 333 -8.42 13.53 3.11
N ALA A 334 -9.58 13.15 2.57
CA ALA A 334 -10.65 14.10 2.29
C ALA A 334 -11.35 14.60 3.56
N GLU A 335 -11.49 13.71 4.55
CA GLU A 335 -12.20 13.95 5.81
C GLU A 335 -11.34 13.51 6.99
N PRO A 336 -11.60 14.01 8.21
CA PRO A 336 -10.91 13.53 9.40
C PRO A 336 -11.06 12.02 9.58
N LEU A 337 -9.98 11.34 9.93
CA LEU A 337 -10.02 9.93 10.29
C LEU A 337 -10.43 9.84 11.75
N VAL A 338 -11.58 9.23 12.04
CA VAL A 338 -12.04 8.97 13.41
C VAL A 338 -12.21 7.47 13.57
N SER A 339 -11.60 6.90 14.60
CA SER A 339 -11.69 5.46 14.86
C SER A 339 -13.14 5.07 15.19
N THR A 340 -13.66 4.07 14.49
CA THR A 340 -15.02 3.54 14.71
C THR A 340 -15.02 2.03 14.77
N GLY A 341 -16.13 1.45 15.24
CA GLY A 341 -16.32 0.00 15.31
C GLY A 341 -15.24 -0.70 16.13
N ALA A 342 -14.53 -1.64 15.51
CA ALA A 342 -13.46 -2.43 16.13
C ALA A 342 -12.34 -1.58 16.76
N PHE A 343 -12.11 -0.37 16.25
CA PHE A 343 -11.04 0.53 16.68
C PHE A 343 -11.53 1.65 17.61
N SER A 344 -12.83 1.69 17.92
CA SER A 344 -13.40 2.72 18.81
C SER A 344 -12.70 2.82 20.18
N PRO A 345 -12.23 1.73 20.84
CA PRO A 345 -11.52 1.83 22.11
C PRO A 345 -10.21 2.63 22.06
N ASP A 346 -9.59 2.75 20.89
CA ASP A 346 -8.30 3.42 20.72
C ASP A 346 -8.44 4.95 20.80
N GLY A 347 -9.65 5.48 20.58
CA GLY A 347 -9.94 6.92 20.66
C GLY A 347 -9.20 7.79 19.64
N MET A 348 -8.49 7.18 18.69
CA MET A 348 -7.62 7.86 17.74
C MET A 348 -8.43 8.68 16.73
N SER A 349 -8.00 9.92 16.51
CA SER A 349 -8.55 10.88 15.56
C SER A 349 -7.44 11.65 14.86
N LEU A 350 -7.37 11.58 13.53
CA LEU A 350 -6.37 12.27 12.73
C LEU A 350 -7.01 13.36 11.86
N PRO A 351 -6.41 14.56 11.79
CA PRO A 351 -6.88 15.59 10.86
C PRO A 351 -6.65 15.16 9.39
N PRO A 352 -7.37 15.76 8.43
CA PRO A 352 -7.26 15.40 7.01
C PRO A 352 -5.84 15.51 6.44
N LEU A 353 -5.06 16.49 6.90
CA LEU A 353 -3.63 16.60 6.61
C LEU A 353 -2.86 16.39 7.92
N TYR A 354 -2.15 15.27 8.03
CA TYR A 354 -1.49 14.86 9.26
C TYR A 354 0.01 14.69 9.07
N TYR A 355 0.80 15.08 10.07
CA TYR A 355 2.27 15.08 10.05
C TYR A 355 2.86 14.18 11.16
N GLY A 356 2.10 13.24 11.73
CA GLY A 356 2.61 12.27 12.72
C GLY A 356 3.52 11.21 12.11
N THR A 357 4.64 11.64 11.54
CA THR A 357 5.73 10.83 10.98
C THR A 357 7.06 11.44 11.41
N ILE A 358 7.99 10.61 11.88
CA ILE A 358 9.35 11.07 12.24
C ILE A 358 10.36 10.82 11.12
N ASP A 359 10.04 9.93 10.19
CA ASP A 359 10.94 9.42 9.16
C ASP A 359 10.68 10.01 7.76
N ALA A 360 9.49 10.54 7.46
CA ALA A 360 9.21 11.08 6.12
C ALA A 360 10.14 12.24 5.72
N THR A 361 10.49 13.15 6.65
CA THR A 361 11.39 14.28 6.36
C THR A 361 12.81 13.83 5.97
N PRO A 362 13.54 13.01 6.77
CA PRO A 362 14.84 12.51 6.34
C PRO A 362 14.78 11.61 5.10
N LEU A 363 13.69 10.84 4.91
CA LEU A 363 13.48 10.04 3.70
C LEU A 363 13.26 10.91 2.46
N TRP A 364 12.60 12.07 2.58
CA TRP A 364 12.41 13.03 1.48
C TRP A 364 13.75 13.61 1.02
N ILE A 365 14.61 14.01 1.96
CA ILE A 365 15.96 14.51 1.67
C ILE A 365 16.77 13.43 0.95
N THR A 366 16.73 12.21 1.48
CA THR A 366 17.44 11.06 0.92
C THR A 366 16.98 10.75 -0.50
N LEU A 367 15.66 10.74 -0.76
CA LEU A 367 15.13 10.49 -2.09
C LEU A 367 15.53 11.59 -3.08
N LEU A 368 15.55 12.87 -2.67
CA LEU A 368 15.99 13.97 -3.54
C LEU A 368 17.44 13.76 -4.01
N ALA A 369 18.35 13.46 -3.09
CA ALA A 369 19.74 13.20 -3.40
C ALA A 369 19.92 11.93 -4.26
N LYS A 370 19.20 10.86 -3.93
CA LYS A 370 19.23 9.62 -4.72
C LYS A 370 18.64 9.82 -6.11
N ALA A 371 17.58 10.61 -6.27
CA ALA A 371 17.05 10.94 -7.58
C ALA A 371 18.09 11.67 -8.45
N LEU A 372 18.83 12.63 -7.88
CA LEU A 372 19.95 13.31 -8.55
C LEU A 372 21.05 12.30 -8.96
N GLU A 373 21.46 11.41 -8.05
CA GLU A 373 22.45 10.35 -8.32
C GLU A 373 22.02 9.44 -9.49
N TRP A 374 20.73 9.12 -9.57
CA TRP A 374 20.12 8.32 -10.65
C TRP A 374 19.78 9.14 -11.92
N GLY A 375 20.24 10.38 -12.02
CA GLY A 375 20.14 11.20 -13.23
C GLY A 375 18.82 11.96 -13.37
N ALA A 376 18.16 12.33 -12.28
CA ALA A 376 17.09 13.32 -12.32
C ALA A 376 17.63 14.66 -12.86
N PRO A 377 16.84 15.43 -13.65
CA PRO A 377 17.31 16.69 -14.22
C PRO A 377 17.70 17.71 -13.14
N ASP A 378 18.91 18.26 -13.23
CA ASP A 378 19.46 19.26 -12.30
C ASP A 378 18.50 20.42 -12.05
N ASP A 379 17.86 20.97 -13.09
CA ASP A 379 16.92 22.09 -12.97
C ASP A 379 15.71 21.75 -12.10
N GLN A 380 15.24 20.50 -12.14
CA GLN A 380 14.11 20.06 -11.31
C GLN A 380 14.52 19.85 -9.86
N VAL A 381 15.76 19.40 -9.61
CA VAL A 381 16.31 19.22 -8.26
C VAL A 381 16.64 20.58 -7.63
N GLU A 382 17.25 21.48 -8.40
CA GLU A 382 17.60 22.84 -7.98
C GLU A 382 16.37 23.62 -7.49
N ASN A 383 15.23 23.47 -8.18
CA ASN A 383 13.96 24.09 -7.79
C ASN A 383 13.42 23.64 -6.42
N LEU A 384 13.92 22.52 -5.88
CA LEU A 384 13.55 21.99 -4.56
C LEU A 384 14.56 22.34 -3.46
N LEU A 385 15.62 23.11 -3.75
CA LEU A 385 16.61 23.52 -2.74
C LEU A 385 16.01 24.28 -1.55
N PRO A 386 15.02 25.19 -1.70
CA PRO A 386 14.39 25.82 -0.54
C PRO A 386 13.71 24.81 0.39
N ASN A 387 13.05 23.80 -0.19
CA ASN A 387 12.41 22.72 0.57
C ASN A 387 13.44 21.81 1.24
N LEU A 388 14.56 21.52 0.58
CA LEU A 388 15.70 20.78 1.14
C LEU A 388 16.28 21.51 2.36
N GLN A 389 16.54 22.81 2.24
CA GLN A 389 17.07 23.61 3.35
C GLN A 389 16.11 23.62 4.55
N ALA A 390 14.81 23.76 4.31
CA ALA A 390 13.80 23.68 5.36
C ALA A 390 13.71 22.29 6.01
N ALA A 391 13.79 21.22 5.21
CA ALA A 391 13.77 19.84 5.71
C ALA A 391 15.03 19.52 6.53
N LEU A 392 16.20 19.97 6.09
CA LEU A 392 17.44 19.84 6.84
C LEU A 392 17.35 20.60 8.16
N ALA A 393 16.90 21.87 8.13
CA ALA A 393 16.69 22.66 9.34
C ALA A 393 15.75 21.95 10.34
N TRP A 394 14.70 21.28 9.85
CA TRP A 394 13.82 20.48 10.70
C TRP A 394 14.56 19.40 11.51
N LEU A 395 15.52 18.69 10.90
CA LEU A 395 16.34 17.67 11.59
C LEU A 395 17.06 18.24 12.82
N ARG A 396 17.57 19.47 12.71
CA ARG A 396 18.34 20.14 13.76
C ARG A 396 17.46 20.83 14.81
N ASP A 397 16.38 21.47 14.36
CA ASP A 397 15.63 22.44 15.17
C ASP A 397 14.34 21.87 15.79
N TYR A 398 13.79 20.79 15.21
CA TYR A 398 12.48 20.26 15.62
C TYR A 398 12.44 18.73 15.77
N GLY A 399 13.36 18.01 15.13
CA GLY A 399 13.42 16.54 15.20
C GLY A 399 13.81 16.01 16.58
N ASP A 400 14.57 16.79 17.36
CA ASP A 400 15.02 16.48 18.72
C ASP A 400 14.17 17.26 19.74
N CYS A 401 13.23 16.57 20.39
CA CYS A 401 12.20 17.23 21.19
C CYS A 401 12.66 17.62 22.61
N ASP A 402 13.75 17.02 23.11
CA ASP A 402 14.25 17.24 24.46
C ASP A 402 15.73 17.67 24.54
N GLY A 403 16.42 17.73 23.39
CA GLY A 403 17.75 18.29 23.24
C GLY A 403 18.89 17.32 23.54
N ASP A 404 18.62 16.02 23.61
CA ASP A 404 19.65 14.99 23.87
C ASP A 404 20.48 14.63 22.62
N GLY A 405 20.08 15.14 21.46
CA GLY A 405 20.74 14.97 20.19
C GLY A 405 20.26 13.77 19.36
N PHE A 406 19.13 13.15 19.72
CA PHE A 406 18.46 12.14 18.90
C PHE A 406 17.12 12.65 18.38
N LEU A 407 16.70 12.13 17.21
CA LEU A 407 15.38 12.44 16.68
C LEU A 407 14.33 11.58 17.37
N GLU A 408 13.26 12.21 17.84
CA GLU A 408 12.22 11.57 18.66
C GLU A 408 10.82 12.03 18.27
N TYR A 409 9.84 11.15 18.47
CA TYR A 409 8.45 11.50 18.31
C TYR A 409 7.66 11.48 19.61
N LEU A 410 6.66 12.34 19.63
CA LEU A 410 5.62 12.41 20.64
C LEU A 410 4.31 12.82 19.96
N ASP A 411 3.22 12.15 20.30
CA ASP A 411 1.90 12.67 19.96
C ASP A 411 1.55 13.83 20.90
N ARG A 412 1.68 15.06 20.38
CA ARG A 412 1.38 16.29 21.13
C ARG A 412 -0.13 16.50 21.30
N SER A 413 -0.96 15.88 20.46
CA SER A 413 -2.42 16.03 20.50
C SER A 413 -3.09 15.13 21.55
N GLY A 414 -2.45 14.00 21.89
CA GLY A 414 -3.02 12.94 22.73
C GLY A 414 -4.11 12.09 22.05
N GLN A 415 -4.38 12.32 20.75
CA GLN A 415 -5.37 11.59 19.94
C GLN A 415 -4.79 11.05 18.63
N GLY A 416 -3.51 11.29 18.36
CA GLY A 416 -2.81 10.90 17.16
C GLY A 416 -2.18 9.52 17.24
N LEU A 417 -1.26 9.23 16.32
CA LEU A 417 -0.48 7.99 16.35
C LEU A 417 0.51 8.01 17.52
N SER A 418 0.46 6.95 18.34
CA SER A 418 1.40 6.77 19.45
C SER A 418 2.80 6.41 18.97
N ASN A 419 2.92 5.71 17.83
CA ASN A 419 4.18 5.43 17.14
C ASN A 419 4.20 6.10 15.77
N GLN A 420 5.27 6.84 15.45
CA GLN A 420 5.35 7.67 14.23
C GLN A 420 6.47 7.24 13.26
N GLY A 421 7.17 6.14 13.55
CA GLY A 421 8.03 5.45 12.57
C GLY A 421 7.20 4.58 11.63
N TRP A 422 7.87 3.79 10.78
CA TRP A 422 7.20 2.89 9.85
C TRP A 422 6.39 1.78 10.55
N LYS A 423 6.82 1.34 11.73
CA LYS A 423 6.03 0.47 12.61
C LYS A 423 5.09 1.29 13.48
N ASP A 424 4.00 1.79 12.90
CA ASP A 424 3.10 2.76 13.52
C ASP A 424 1.96 2.16 14.38
N SER A 425 1.88 0.82 14.52
CA SER A 425 0.91 0.21 15.45
C SER A 425 1.26 0.57 16.89
N GLY A 426 0.26 0.79 17.74
CA GLY A 426 0.49 1.29 19.11
C GLY A 426 1.28 0.36 20.02
N ASP A 427 1.50 -0.88 19.61
CA ASP A 427 2.19 -1.92 20.33
C ASP A 427 3.52 -2.36 19.70
N SER A 428 4.01 -1.64 18.68
CA SER A 428 5.15 -2.09 17.86
C SER A 428 6.50 -2.03 18.56
N ILE A 429 6.70 -1.06 19.47
CA ILE A 429 7.98 -0.84 20.16
C ILE A 429 7.91 -1.50 21.54
N ARG A 430 8.59 -2.65 21.66
CA ARG A 430 8.54 -3.50 22.86
C ARG A 430 9.93 -3.85 23.35
N TRP A 431 10.04 -4.07 24.65
CA TRP A 431 11.18 -4.71 25.29
C TRP A 431 11.24 -6.20 24.93
N HIS A 432 12.40 -6.83 25.11
CA HIS A 432 12.58 -8.27 24.95
C HIS A 432 11.55 -9.08 25.77
N ASP A 433 11.21 -8.60 26.96
CA ASP A 433 10.22 -9.23 27.85
C ASP A 433 8.75 -9.03 27.42
N GLY A 434 8.49 -8.23 26.39
CA GLY A 434 7.17 -8.00 25.80
C GLY A 434 6.45 -6.76 26.31
N ARG A 435 6.98 -6.05 27.33
CA ARG A 435 6.45 -4.74 27.76
C ARG A 435 6.53 -3.74 26.61
N ILE A 436 5.61 -2.77 26.57
CA ILE A 436 5.60 -1.69 25.57
C ILE A 436 6.45 -0.53 26.09
N ALA A 437 7.29 0.06 25.23
CA ALA A 437 8.08 1.24 25.58
C ALA A 437 7.20 2.49 25.68
N HIS A 438 7.59 3.45 26.53
CA HIS A 438 6.86 4.70 26.71
C HIS A 438 7.58 5.85 26.02
N GLY A 439 6.81 6.71 25.34
CA GLY A 439 7.35 7.84 24.61
C GLY A 439 7.71 9.05 25.49
N PRO A 440 8.55 10.00 25.00
CA PRO A 440 9.08 10.08 23.63
C PRO A 440 9.99 8.90 23.27
N ILE A 441 9.97 8.50 21.99
CA ILE A 441 10.74 7.35 21.49
C ILE A 441 11.76 7.85 20.45
N ALA A 442 13.02 7.48 20.64
CA ALA A 442 14.09 7.66 19.65
C ALA A 442 14.35 6.34 18.90
N LEU A 443 13.83 6.19 17.69
CA LEU A 443 14.00 4.96 16.89
C LEU A 443 15.39 4.87 16.25
N CYS A 444 15.97 3.66 16.23
CA CYS A 444 17.30 3.46 15.67
C CYS A 444 17.36 3.76 14.17
N GLU A 445 16.42 3.27 13.38
CA GLU A 445 16.41 3.46 11.93
C GLU A 445 16.29 4.94 11.54
N VAL A 446 15.56 5.71 12.35
CA VAL A 446 15.37 7.15 12.13
C VAL A 446 16.68 7.90 12.31
N GLN A 447 17.53 7.47 13.26
CA GLN A 447 18.86 8.06 13.41
C GLN A 447 19.73 7.75 12.17
N GLY A 448 19.64 6.52 11.66
CA GLY A 448 20.29 6.14 10.39
C GLY A 448 19.83 6.99 9.22
N TYR A 449 18.51 7.19 9.07
CA TYR A 449 17.96 8.06 8.04
C TYR A 449 18.38 9.52 8.20
N ALA A 450 18.40 10.04 9.42
CA ALA A 450 18.79 11.42 9.69
C ALA A 450 20.28 11.65 9.38
N TYR A 451 21.14 10.68 9.72
CA TYR A 451 22.55 10.69 9.34
C TYR A 451 22.70 10.68 7.81
N GLN A 452 22.04 9.75 7.12
CA GLN A 452 22.07 9.64 5.65
C GLN A 452 21.55 10.93 4.99
N ALA A 453 20.44 11.48 5.49
CA ALA A 453 19.85 12.72 5.00
C ALA A 453 20.78 13.93 5.16
N ALA A 454 21.45 14.07 6.31
CA ALA A 454 22.39 15.17 6.53
C ALA A 454 23.62 15.06 5.60
N MET A 455 24.18 13.86 5.43
CA MET A 455 25.32 13.64 4.52
C MET A 455 24.95 13.89 3.06
N LEU A 456 23.87 13.26 2.58
CA LEU A 456 23.44 13.39 1.19
C LEU A 456 22.85 14.77 0.88
N GLY A 457 22.16 15.39 1.85
CA GLY A 457 21.69 16.76 1.73
C GLY A 457 22.86 17.74 1.58
N ALA A 458 23.95 17.54 2.33
CA ALA A 458 25.17 18.33 2.16
C ALA A 458 25.80 18.14 0.78
N ASP A 459 25.80 16.91 0.23
CA ASP A 459 26.28 16.65 -1.14
C ASP A 459 25.45 17.38 -2.20
N VAL A 460 24.12 17.44 -2.03
CA VAL A 460 23.22 18.21 -2.92
C VAL A 460 23.50 19.71 -2.80
N LEU A 461 23.72 20.24 -1.60
CA LEU A 461 24.10 21.65 -1.41
C LEU A 461 25.41 21.97 -2.14
N ASP A 462 26.42 21.10 -2.04
CA ASP A 462 27.70 21.28 -2.74
C ASP A 462 27.54 21.23 -4.27
N HIS A 463 26.73 20.30 -4.78
CA HIS A 463 26.44 20.15 -6.22
C HIS A 463 25.89 21.45 -6.82
N PHE A 464 25.00 22.13 -6.09
CA PHE A 464 24.40 23.41 -6.52
C PHE A 464 25.07 24.66 -5.95
N HIS A 465 26.25 24.52 -5.32
CA HIS A 465 27.01 25.62 -4.72
C HIS A 465 26.23 26.45 -3.69
N ALA A 466 25.34 25.80 -2.94
CA ALA A 466 24.62 26.37 -1.81
C ALA A 466 25.44 26.28 -0.50
N GLU A 467 25.22 27.21 0.42
CA GLU A 467 25.95 27.27 1.70
C GLU A 467 25.45 26.23 2.73
N GLY A 468 26.29 25.90 3.72
CA GLY A 468 25.92 25.12 4.91
C GLY A 468 26.28 23.63 4.88
N SER A 469 26.90 23.12 3.82
CA SER A 469 27.22 21.70 3.65
C SER A 469 28.18 21.16 4.74
N ASP A 470 29.21 21.91 5.11
CA ASP A 470 30.16 21.54 6.19
C ASP A 470 29.46 21.41 7.56
N GLU A 471 28.52 22.31 7.89
CA GLU A 471 27.78 22.27 9.15
C GLU A 471 26.93 21.00 9.29
N TRP A 472 26.34 20.54 8.18
CA TRP A 472 25.55 19.30 8.14
C TRP A 472 26.41 18.06 8.30
N ARG A 473 27.61 18.03 7.71
CA ARG A 473 28.56 16.93 7.91
C ARG A 473 29.06 16.87 9.35
N ASP A 474 29.32 18.01 9.97
CA ASP A 474 29.67 18.10 11.38
C ASP A 474 28.51 17.65 12.29
N TRP A 475 27.27 18.03 11.96
CA TRP A 475 26.07 17.56 12.66
C TRP A 475 25.92 16.04 12.57
N ALA A 476 26.06 15.48 11.37
CA ALA A 476 26.00 14.04 11.12
C ALA A 476 27.10 13.27 11.88
N ALA A 477 28.33 13.80 11.92
CA ALA A 477 29.43 13.19 12.66
C ALA A 477 29.14 13.09 14.17
N ARG A 478 28.52 14.12 14.76
CA ARG A 478 28.09 14.10 16.16
C ARG A 478 26.99 13.08 16.42
N LEU A 479 25.97 13.02 15.54
CA LEU A 479 24.91 12.02 15.63
C LEU A 479 25.48 10.59 15.56
N LYS A 480 26.35 10.32 14.58
CA LYS A 480 27.04 9.03 14.44
C LYS A 480 27.80 8.65 15.71
N THR A 481 28.52 9.59 16.31
CA THR A 481 29.29 9.33 17.54
C THR A 481 28.34 8.95 18.68
N ARG A 482 27.32 9.77 18.97
CA ARG A 482 26.33 9.49 20.02
C ARG A 482 25.60 8.16 19.81
N PHE A 483 25.17 7.88 18.57
CA PHE A 483 24.48 6.62 18.25
C PHE A 483 25.33 5.42 18.61
N ASN A 484 26.62 5.42 18.20
CA ASN A 484 27.52 4.30 18.46
C ASN A 484 27.91 4.16 19.95
N GLU A 485 27.69 5.18 20.77
CA GLU A 485 27.91 5.13 22.22
C GLU A 485 26.68 4.64 23.00
N THR A 486 25.46 4.95 22.54
CA THR A 486 24.24 4.80 23.35
C THR A 486 23.34 3.63 22.92
N PHE A 487 23.24 3.31 21.64
CA PHE A 487 22.22 2.40 21.13
C PHE A 487 22.56 0.90 21.25
N TRP A 488 23.69 0.49 21.83
CA TRP A 488 24.11 -0.92 21.78
C TRP A 488 23.68 -1.75 22.99
N VAL A 489 23.00 -2.87 22.73
CA VAL A 489 22.66 -3.90 23.72
C VAL A 489 23.38 -5.21 23.40
N HIS A 490 23.31 -6.19 24.30
CA HIS A 490 23.91 -7.50 24.10
C HIS A 490 23.05 -8.61 24.69
N ASP A 491 23.01 -9.75 23.99
CA ASP A 491 22.41 -11.00 24.46
C ASP A 491 23.44 -12.15 24.39
N GLU A 492 22.96 -13.40 24.46
CA GLU A 492 23.78 -14.61 24.34
C GLU A 492 24.43 -14.81 22.95
N ASN A 493 23.87 -14.21 21.90
CA ASN A 493 24.27 -14.34 20.51
C ASN A 493 25.16 -13.19 20.03
N GLY A 494 25.27 -12.11 20.80
CA GLY A 494 26.18 -11.00 20.55
C GLY A 494 25.56 -9.64 20.80
N ARG A 495 26.26 -8.59 20.37
CA ARG A 495 25.75 -7.21 20.47
C ARG A 495 24.93 -6.82 19.25
N TYR A 496 23.97 -5.93 19.43
CA TYR A 496 23.17 -5.34 18.36
C TYR A 496 22.62 -3.98 18.79
N PRO A 497 22.19 -3.12 17.85
CA PRO A 497 21.50 -1.89 18.20
C PRO A 497 20.13 -2.19 18.82
N ALA A 498 19.81 -1.53 19.93
CA ALA A 498 18.47 -1.42 20.48
C ALA A 498 17.52 -0.85 19.42
N VAL A 499 16.26 -1.30 19.41
CA VAL A 499 15.26 -0.79 18.46
C VAL A 499 14.99 0.70 18.68
N ALA A 500 15.08 1.14 19.94
CA ALA A 500 14.83 2.51 20.34
C ALA A 500 15.51 2.88 21.66
N LEU A 501 15.52 4.19 21.98
CA LEU A 501 15.56 4.68 23.36
C LEU A 501 14.14 5.11 23.75
N ASP A 502 13.74 4.81 24.99
CA ASP A 502 12.43 5.22 25.53
C ASP A 502 12.49 6.59 26.25
N ALA A 503 11.39 6.98 26.90
CA ALA A 503 11.28 8.24 27.64
C ALA A 503 12.36 8.43 28.72
N ASP A 504 12.84 7.35 29.33
CA ASP A 504 13.89 7.35 30.35
C ASP A 504 15.30 7.22 29.73
N LYS A 505 15.39 7.26 28.40
CA LYS A 505 16.60 7.07 27.58
C LYS A 505 17.23 5.70 27.78
N LEU A 506 16.42 4.72 28.15
CA LEU A 506 16.85 3.34 28.29
C LEU A 506 16.77 2.62 26.94
N PRO A 507 17.79 1.82 26.58
CA PRO A 507 17.79 1.09 25.31
C PRO A 507 16.78 -0.05 25.33
N VAL A 508 15.77 0.05 24.46
CA VAL A 508 14.72 -0.96 24.26
C VAL A 508 15.32 -2.15 23.52
N ASP A 509 15.40 -3.29 24.19
CA ASP A 509 16.33 -4.38 23.89
C ASP A 509 15.79 -5.51 23.00
N SER A 510 14.58 -5.39 22.46
CA SER A 510 14.07 -6.38 21.49
C SER A 510 14.87 -6.36 20.19
N LEU A 511 15.06 -7.54 19.59
CA LEU A 511 15.73 -7.66 18.30
C LEU A 511 14.67 -7.54 17.19
N THR A 512 14.78 -6.51 16.38
CA THR A 512 13.80 -6.19 15.33
C THR A 512 14.47 -5.94 13.99
N SER A 513 13.69 -5.98 12.92
CA SER A 513 14.19 -5.66 11.57
C SER A 513 14.69 -4.21 11.41
N ASN A 514 14.28 -3.29 12.29
CA ASN A 514 14.66 -1.87 12.27
C ASN A 514 16.18 -1.68 12.20
N ILE A 515 16.96 -2.54 12.87
CA ILE A 515 18.43 -2.43 12.85
C ILE A 515 19.00 -2.60 11.44
N GLY A 516 18.30 -3.31 10.55
CA GLY A 516 18.72 -3.52 9.17
C GLY A 516 18.58 -2.28 8.30
N HIS A 517 17.74 -1.33 8.70
CA HIS A 517 17.61 -0.04 8.03
C HIS A 517 18.80 0.90 8.32
N LEU A 518 19.69 0.53 9.25
CA LEU A 518 20.95 1.24 9.49
C LEU A 518 22.02 0.93 8.43
N LEU A 519 21.90 -0.22 7.75
CA LEU A 519 22.84 -0.67 6.72
C LEU A 519 22.78 0.27 5.50
N GLY A 520 23.94 0.60 4.91
CA GLY A 520 24.02 1.51 3.76
C GLY A 520 23.80 3.00 4.08
N THR A 521 23.40 3.34 5.31
CA THR A 521 23.27 4.75 5.74
C THR A 521 24.62 5.39 6.04
N GLY A 522 25.62 4.58 6.42
CA GLY A 522 26.93 5.03 6.90
C GLY A 522 26.96 5.41 8.39
N ILE A 523 25.87 5.27 9.16
CA ILE A 523 25.87 5.58 10.60
C ILE A 523 26.66 4.55 11.42
N LEU A 524 26.73 3.30 10.95
CA LEU A 524 27.48 2.23 11.61
C LEU A 524 28.98 2.31 11.28
N ASP A 525 29.80 1.74 12.14
CA ASP A 525 31.17 1.35 11.79
C ASP A 525 31.20 -0.05 11.18
N LYS A 526 32.38 -0.49 10.71
CA LYS A 526 32.53 -1.80 10.05
C LYS A 526 32.14 -2.98 10.95
N GLN A 527 32.41 -2.89 12.25
CA GLN A 527 32.06 -3.95 13.18
C GLN A 527 30.55 -3.96 13.41
N GLY A 528 29.93 -2.79 13.57
CA GLY A 528 28.49 -2.66 13.73
C GLY A 528 27.71 -3.16 12.51
N VAL A 529 28.19 -2.91 11.29
CA VAL A 529 27.63 -3.52 10.07
C VAL A 529 27.68 -5.04 10.16
N TYR A 530 28.84 -5.62 10.50
CA TYR A 530 29.00 -7.07 10.65
C TYR A 530 28.04 -7.64 11.72
N ASP A 531 27.91 -6.97 12.87
CA ASP A 531 27.05 -7.40 13.96
C ASP A 531 25.57 -7.41 13.51
N VAL A 532 25.10 -6.34 12.87
CA VAL A 532 23.73 -6.25 12.34
C VAL A 532 23.46 -7.34 11.30
N VAL A 533 24.34 -7.51 10.31
CA VAL A 533 24.18 -8.53 9.27
C VAL A 533 24.12 -9.93 9.86
N THR A 534 24.98 -10.21 10.84
CA THR A 534 25.01 -11.51 11.53
C THR A 534 23.69 -11.78 12.25
N ARG A 535 23.17 -10.82 13.02
CA ARG A 535 21.93 -11.02 13.78
C ARG A 535 20.71 -11.15 12.87
N LEU A 536 20.63 -10.37 11.79
CA LEU A 536 19.52 -10.45 10.84
C LEU A 536 19.55 -11.73 9.98
N SER A 537 20.72 -12.32 9.78
CA SER A 537 20.88 -13.56 9.02
C SER A 537 20.61 -14.83 9.83
N ASP A 538 20.45 -14.71 11.15
CA ASP A 538 20.07 -15.79 12.05
C ASP A 538 18.62 -16.24 11.80
N ALA A 539 18.34 -17.53 12.05
CA ALA A 539 17.03 -18.13 11.83
C ALA A 539 15.91 -17.51 12.70
N GLU A 540 16.26 -16.83 13.80
CA GLU A 540 15.30 -16.08 14.62
C GLU A 540 14.73 -14.85 13.89
N MET A 541 15.48 -14.27 12.95
CA MET A 541 15.07 -13.12 12.13
C MET A 541 14.75 -13.52 10.69
N LEU A 542 15.68 -14.16 9.98
CA LEU A 542 15.52 -14.55 8.59
C LEU A 542 14.77 -15.88 8.48
N SER A 543 13.54 -15.79 7.97
CA SER A 543 12.73 -16.95 7.61
C SER A 543 12.98 -17.40 6.16
N ARG A 544 12.26 -18.45 5.72
CA ARG A 544 12.23 -18.86 4.31
C ARG A 544 11.60 -17.81 3.38
N TYR A 545 10.85 -16.84 3.90
CA TYR A 545 10.06 -15.89 3.11
C TYR A 545 10.51 -14.44 3.25
N GLY A 546 11.55 -14.16 4.05
CA GLY A 546 12.03 -12.80 4.32
C GLY A 546 12.37 -12.57 5.79
N ILE A 547 12.65 -11.32 6.14
CA ILE A 547 13.03 -10.87 7.49
C ILE A 547 11.76 -10.64 8.32
N ARG A 548 11.68 -11.29 9.49
CA ARG A 548 10.64 -11.03 10.48
C ARG A 548 10.82 -9.65 11.09
N THR A 549 9.70 -8.99 11.38
CA THR A 549 9.72 -7.68 12.05
C THR A 549 10.25 -7.73 13.48
N MET A 550 10.22 -8.89 14.13
CA MET A 550 10.72 -9.12 15.48
C MET A 550 11.29 -10.54 15.58
N SER A 551 12.33 -10.73 16.41
CA SER A 551 12.92 -12.04 16.64
C SER A 551 11.88 -13.02 17.15
N SER A 552 11.90 -14.25 16.64
CA SER A 552 11.06 -15.33 17.16
C SER A 552 11.35 -15.72 18.62
N LYS A 553 12.42 -15.18 19.21
CA LYS A 553 12.78 -15.39 20.63
C LYS A 553 12.27 -14.29 21.57
N ASP A 554 11.81 -13.15 21.05
CA ASP A 554 11.26 -12.08 21.89
C ASP A 554 9.85 -12.45 22.40
N ASN A 555 9.52 -12.10 23.64
CA ASN A 555 8.20 -12.43 24.21
C ASN A 555 7.04 -11.69 23.53
N GLY A 556 7.32 -10.60 22.83
CA GLY A 556 6.36 -9.87 22.01
C GLY A 556 6.06 -10.52 20.66
N PHE A 557 6.81 -11.57 20.28
CA PHE A 557 6.70 -12.19 18.97
C PHE A 557 5.38 -12.91 18.78
N TRP A 558 4.71 -12.59 17.67
CA TRP A 558 3.61 -13.37 17.14
C TRP A 558 3.65 -13.34 15.61
N PRO A 559 3.72 -14.49 14.92
CA PRO A 559 3.91 -14.54 13.47
C PRO A 559 2.79 -13.89 12.65
N GLN A 560 1.62 -13.66 13.25
CA GLN A 560 0.49 -12.96 12.64
C GLN A 560 0.25 -11.59 13.30
N SER A 561 1.24 -11.01 13.99
CA SER A 561 1.18 -9.64 14.50
C SER A 561 1.55 -8.65 13.39
N TYR A 562 0.87 -7.51 13.36
CA TYR A 562 1.05 -6.49 12.33
C TYR A 562 2.52 -6.01 12.26
N HIS A 563 3.13 -5.67 13.41
CA HIS A 563 4.53 -5.21 13.48
C HIS A 563 5.45 -6.00 14.43
N CYS A 564 4.95 -7.04 15.11
CA CYS A 564 5.72 -7.82 16.08
C CYS A 564 5.86 -9.30 15.68
N GLY A 565 6.13 -9.59 14.40
CA GLY A 565 6.52 -10.94 13.98
C GLY A 565 6.19 -11.31 12.53
N SER A 566 5.29 -10.58 11.87
CA SER A 566 5.06 -10.71 10.43
C SER A 566 6.29 -10.31 9.62
N ILE A 567 6.25 -10.60 8.31
CA ILE A 567 7.20 -10.16 7.31
C ILE A 567 6.53 -9.11 6.43
N TRP A 568 7.26 -8.03 6.21
CA TRP A 568 6.90 -6.99 5.25
C TRP A 568 7.90 -7.04 4.09
N ALA A 569 7.39 -7.09 2.86
CA ALA A 569 8.24 -7.21 1.68
C ALA A 569 9.15 -5.99 1.49
N HIS A 570 8.63 -4.79 1.81
CA HIS A 570 9.42 -3.56 1.75
C HIS A 570 10.55 -3.55 2.78
N ASP A 571 10.28 -3.91 4.04
CA ASP A 571 11.25 -4.00 5.14
C ASP A 571 12.40 -4.95 4.77
N SER A 572 12.05 -6.15 4.31
CA SER A 572 13.02 -7.11 3.79
C SER A 572 13.85 -6.55 2.63
N ALA A 573 13.24 -5.79 1.71
CA ALA A 573 13.96 -5.17 0.61
C ALA A 573 14.90 -4.02 1.05
N ILE A 574 14.56 -3.26 2.09
CA ILE A 574 15.44 -2.24 2.68
C ILE A 574 16.69 -2.91 3.24
N VAL A 575 16.50 -3.94 4.07
CA VAL A 575 17.60 -4.71 4.67
C VAL A 575 18.47 -5.34 3.58
N MET A 576 17.85 -5.95 2.57
CA MET A 576 18.54 -6.57 1.44
C MET A 576 19.41 -5.55 0.66
N LEU A 577 18.86 -4.38 0.33
CA LEU A 577 19.62 -3.33 -0.37
C LEU A 577 20.78 -2.84 0.49
N GLY A 578 20.56 -2.62 1.79
CA GLY A 578 21.63 -2.22 2.72
C GLY A 578 22.74 -3.26 2.81
N MET A 579 22.41 -4.56 2.93
CA MET A 579 23.41 -5.65 2.90
C MET A 579 24.20 -5.66 1.60
N TYR A 580 23.51 -5.49 0.46
CA TYR A 580 24.15 -5.46 -0.85
C TYR A 580 25.10 -4.26 -1.02
N GLU A 581 24.71 -3.08 -0.55
CA GLU A 581 25.54 -1.87 -0.57
C GLU A 581 26.78 -2.00 0.34
N GLU A 582 26.67 -2.69 1.47
CA GLU A 582 27.77 -2.98 2.40
C GLU A 582 28.68 -4.16 1.93
N GLY A 583 28.33 -4.83 0.82
CA GLY A 583 29.09 -5.92 0.23
C GLY A 583 28.76 -7.33 0.74
N TYR A 584 27.70 -7.48 1.53
CA TYR A 584 27.18 -8.77 2.01
C TYR A 584 26.19 -9.35 0.99
N VAL A 585 26.73 -9.68 -0.19
CA VAL A 585 25.93 -10.08 -1.36
C VAL A 585 25.20 -11.41 -1.13
N ASP A 586 25.84 -12.39 -0.49
CA ASP A 586 25.25 -13.71 -0.25
C ASP A 586 24.05 -13.61 0.69
N GLU A 587 24.16 -12.81 1.75
CA GLU A 587 23.08 -12.54 2.69
C GLU A 587 21.91 -11.80 2.03
N ALA A 588 22.20 -10.79 1.21
CA ALA A 588 21.19 -10.07 0.43
C ALA A 588 20.45 -11.02 -0.53
N LEU A 589 21.18 -11.91 -1.23
CA LEU A 589 20.59 -12.87 -2.16
C LEU A 589 19.69 -13.90 -1.45
N ARG A 590 19.99 -14.27 -0.20
CA ARG A 590 19.11 -15.13 0.62
C ARG A 590 17.77 -14.44 0.93
N ILE A 591 17.78 -13.14 1.21
CA ILE A 591 16.55 -12.36 1.41
C ILE A 591 15.75 -12.28 0.10
N ALA A 592 16.41 -12.01 -1.02
CA ALA A 592 15.77 -11.99 -2.34
C ALA A 592 15.11 -13.33 -2.69
N GLU A 593 15.78 -14.45 -2.42
CA GLU A 593 15.20 -15.78 -2.60
C GLU A 593 13.95 -15.97 -1.73
N GLY A 594 13.98 -15.47 -0.48
CA GLY A 594 12.82 -15.50 0.40
C GLY A 594 11.62 -14.75 -0.16
N LEU A 595 11.83 -13.54 -0.69
CA LEU A 595 10.76 -12.75 -1.30
C LEU A 595 10.21 -13.40 -2.57
N VAL A 596 11.06 -14.03 -3.40
CA VAL A 596 10.60 -14.79 -4.57
C VAL A 596 9.76 -16.01 -4.16
N ASN A 597 10.12 -16.70 -3.08
CA ASN A 597 9.33 -17.81 -2.53
C ASN A 597 7.98 -17.31 -1.97
N ALA A 598 7.96 -16.14 -1.34
CA ALA A 598 6.73 -15.51 -0.88
C ALA A 598 5.81 -15.14 -2.06
N ALA A 599 6.37 -14.53 -3.12
CA ALA A 599 5.62 -14.17 -4.32
C ALA A 599 4.84 -15.34 -4.91
N GLU A 600 5.49 -16.49 -5.07
CA GLU A 600 4.86 -17.71 -5.59
C GLU A 600 3.65 -18.16 -4.76
N SER A 601 3.70 -17.97 -3.44
CA SER A 601 2.65 -18.38 -2.51
C SER A 601 1.40 -17.48 -2.57
N PHE A 602 1.56 -16.23 -3.02
CA PHE A 602 0.49 -15.24 -3.13
C PHE A 602 0.08 -14.96 -4.59
N GLY A 603 0.28 -15.93 -5.50
CA GLY A 603 -0.09 -15.76 -6.90
C GLY A 603 0.66 -14.61 -7.58
N TYR A 604 1.87 -14.30 -7.11
CA TYR A 604 2.75 -13.22 -7.55
C TYR A 604 2.28 -11.80 -7.23
N GLN A 605 1.25 -11.67 -6.39
CA GLN A 605 0.77 -10.40 -5.85
C GLN A 605 1.02 -10.40 -4.34
N ILE A 606 2.22 -9.97 -3.92
CA ILE A 606 2.58 -10.00 -2.50
C ILE A 606 1.71 -8.97 -1.73
N PRO A 607 1.02 -9.37 -0.65
CA PRO A 607 0.24 -8.43 0.16
C PRO A 607 1.14 -7.49 0.95
N GLU A 608 0.50 -6.58 1.69
CA GLU A 608 1.21 -5.66 2.57
C GLU A 608 2.17 -6.35 3.55
N LEU A 609 1.70 -7.43 4.17
CA LEU A 609 2.45 -8.24 5.13
C LEU A 609 1.90 -9.68 5.17
N TYR A 610 2.71 -10.61 5.67
CA TYR A 610 2.35 -12.02 5.81
C TYR A 610 3.15 -12.70 6.93
N SER A 611 2.73 -13.89 7.34
CA SER A 611 3.47 -14.68 8.34
C SER A 611 4.76 -15.25 7.76
N GLY A 612 5.85 -15.19 8.52
CA GLY A 612 7.12 -15.86 8.18
C GLY A 612 7.13 -17.37 8.44
N GLU A 613 6.07 -17.93 9.02
CA GLU A 613 6.01 -19.34 9.35
C GLU A 613 5.74 -20.20 8.11
N SER A 614 6.48 -21.31 8.01
CA SER A 614 6.33 -22.27 6.92
C SER A 614 5.33 -23.35 7.28
N PHE A 615 4.09 -23.20 6.81
CA PHE A 615 3.12 -24.29 6.76
C PHE A 615 3.33 -25.13 5.49
N GLU A 616 2.73 -26.33 5.40
CA GLU A 616 2.85 -27.19 4.21
C GLU A 616 2.44 -26.48 2.90
N GLY A 617 1.54 -25.48 2.98
CA GLY A 617 1.05 -24.70 1.85
C GLY A 617 1.76 -23.36 1.59
N GLY A 618 2.81 -23.01 2.33
CA GLY A 618 3.47 -21.70 2.25
C GLY A 618 3.20 -20.78 3.46
N PRO A 619 3.59 -19.50 3.38
CA PRO A 619 3.29 -18.50 4.40
C PRO A 619 1.79 -18.15 4.40
N SER A 620 1.23 -17.93 5.58
CA SER A 620 -0.17 -17.50 5.71
C SER A 620 -0.31 -15.99 5.45
N PRO A 621 -1.37 -15.54 4.74
CA PRO A 621 -1.64 -14.11 4.60
C PRO A 621 -2.00 -13.48 5.94
N TYR A 622 -1.68 -12.20 6.11
CA TYR A 622 -2.27 -11.40 7.16
C TYR A 622 -3.70 -11.00 6.76
N PRO A 623 -4.74 -11.31 7.57
CA PRO A 623 -6.12 -11.30 7.08
C PRO A 623 -6.65 -9.97 6.54
N ALA A 624 -6.15 -8.85 7.06
CA ALA A 624 -6.60 -7.50 6.72
C ALA A 624 -5.55 -6.71 5.91
N ALA A 625 -4.53 -7.37 5.34
CA ALA A 625 -3.45 -6.71 4.61
C ALA A 625 -3.96 -5.98 3.37
N CYS A 626 -3.42 -4.79 3.09
CA CYS A 626 -3.63 -4.15 1.80
C CYS A 626 -3.11 -5.01 0.64
N HIS A 627 -3.82 -5.00 -0.47
CA HIS A 627 -3.51 -5.79 -1.65
C HIS A 627 -4.26 -5.23 -2.88
N PRO A 628 -3.61 -4.55 -3.83
CA PRO A 628 -2.18 -4.28 -3.89
C PRO A 628 -1.72 -3.21 -2.90
N GLN A 629 -0.41 -3.15 -2.70
CA GLN A 629 0.23 -2.13 -1.88
C GLN A 629 1.61 -1.77 -2.51
N ALA A 630 1.91 -0.47 -2.59
CA ALA A 630 2.99 0.11 -3.39
C ALA A 630 4.41 -0.23 -2.92
N TRP A 631 4.79 -0.08 -1.65
CA TRP A 631 6.12 -0.47 -1.18
C TRP A 631 6.37 -1.99 -1.27
N SER A 632 5.31 -2.81 -1.23
CA SER A 632 5.40 -4.27 -1.38
C SER A 632 5.58 -4.62 -2.85
N ALA A 633 4.78 -4.05 -3.75
CA ALA A 633 4.93 -4.25 -5.18
C ALA A 633 6.30 -3.74 -5.69
N SER A 634 6.72 -2.54 -5.29
CA SER A 634 8.00 -1.97 -5.71
C SER A 634 9.23 -2.68 -5.14
N SER A 635 9.09 -3.47 -4.07
CA SER A 635 10.17 -4.36 -3.58
C SER A 635 10.65 -5.36 -4.63
N SER A 636 9.79 -5.74 -5.59
CA SER A 636 10.18 -6.58 -6.73
C SER A 636 11.26 -5.92 -7.61
N VAL A 637 11.23 -4.59 -7.74
CA VAL A 637 12.22 -3.81 -8.48
C VAL A 637 13.52 -3.72 -7.70
N ALA A 638 13.46 -3.60 -6.37
CA ALA A 638 14.65 -3.71 -5.52
C ALA A 638 15.35 -5.07 -5.67
N VAL A 639 14.59 -6.17 -5.73
CA VAL A 639 15.15 -7.51 -5.97
C VAL A 639 15.79 -7.60 -7.36
N VAL A 640 15.10 -7.15 -8.42
CA VAL A 640 15.68 -7.12 -9.78
C VAL A 640 16.95 -6.28 -9.83
N SER A 641 16.97 -5.14 -9.12
CA SER A 641 18.12 -4.24 -9.07
C SER A 641 19.38 -4.95 -8.58
N ILE A 642 19.29 -5.74 -7.49
CA ILE A 642 20.46 -6.47 -6.98
C ILE A 642 20.80 -7.71 -7.82
N LEU A 643 19.81 -8.39 -8.41
CA LEU A 643 20.05 -9.55 -9.28
C LEU A 643 20.78 -9.16 -10.56
N LEU A 644 20.44 -8.00 -11.13
CA LEU A 644 21.13 -7.42 -12.29
C LEU A 644 22.36 -6.58 -11.89
N GLY A 645 22.49 -6.24 -10.60
CA GLY A 645 23.52 -5.33 -10.09
C GLY A 645 23.49 -3.96 -10.79
N ILE A 646 22.29 -3.38 -10.94
CA ILE A 646 22.10 -2.08 -11.60
C ILE A 646 22.70 -0.96 -10.74
N LYS A 647 23.47 -0.08 -11.37
CA LYS A 647 24.06 1.11 -10.75
C LYS A 647 23.46 2.40 -11.34
N PRO A 648 23.54 3.54 -10.61
CA PRO A 648 22.99 4.81 -11.07
C PRO A 648 23.55 5.32 -12.40
N ASP A 649 24.81 4.97 -12.71
CA ASP A 649 25.46 5.29 -13.99
C ASP A 649 24.99 4.40 -15.16
N GLY A 650 24.02 3.51 -14.92
CA GLY A 650 23.49 2.56 -15.88
C GLY A 650 24.32 1.29 -16.04
N THR A 651 25.41 1.13 -15.29
CA THR A 651 26.20 -0.11 -15.30
C THR A 651 25.37 -1.27 -14.75
N ILE A 652 25.47 -2.42 -15.43
CA ILE A 652 24.82 -3.68 -15.04
C ILE A 652 25.92 -4.70 -14.75
N SER A 653 25.85 -5.36 -13.59
CA SER A 653 26.80 -6.38 -13.16
C SER A 653 26.03 -7.49 -12.43
N PRO A 654 25.49 -8.48 -13.16
CA PRO A 654 24.59 -9.47 -12.59
C PRO A 654 25.23 -10.26 -11.44
N ALA A 655 24.44 -10.54 -10.41
CA ALA A 655 24.87 -11.33 -9.27
C ALA A 655 25.06 -12.80 -9.64
N ASP A 656 25.96 -13.49 -8.94
CA ASP A 656 26.13 -14.95 -9.05
C ASP A 656 24.99 -15.66 -8.31
N SER A 657 23.83 -15.73 -8.93
CA SER A 657 22.61 -16.32 -8.37
C SER A 657 21.82 -17.09 -9.42
N PRO A 658 21.22 -18.24 -9.08
CA PRO A 658 20.26 -18.92 -9.96
C PRO A 658 19.10 -18.02 -10.41
N LEU A 659 18.68 -17.07 -9.56
CA LEU A 659 17.61 -16.12 -9.87
C LEU A 659 18.02 -15.09 -10.95
N ALA A 660 19.32 -14.83 -11.11
CA ALA A 660 19.84 -13.90 -12.11
C ALA A 660 20.11 -14.55 -13.47
N LEU A 661 20.02 -15.88 -13.58
CA LEU A 661 20.32 -16.60 -14.82
C LEU A 661 19.36 -16.22 -15.95
N GLY A 662 19.90 -15.67 -17.04
CA GLY A 662 19.12 -15.21 -18.19
C GLY A 662 18.19 -14.04 -17.86
N LEU A 663 18.40 -13.36 -16.72
CA LEU A 663 17.65 -12.18 -16.35
C LEU A 663 18.04 -11.01 -17.26
N SER A 664 17.08 -10.41 -17.94
CA SER A 664 17.26 -9.19 -18.73
C SER A 664 16.09 -8.24 -18.56
N LEU A 665 16.36 -6.94 -18.70
CA LEU A 665 15.38 -5.87 -18.69
C LEU A 665 15.44 -5.12 -20.02
N GLU A 666 14.32 -5.13 -20.75
CA GLU A 666 14.15 -4.47 -22.03
C GLU A 666 13.11 -3.34 -21.88
N ARG A 667 13.34 -2.20 -22.56
CA ARG A 667 12.46 -1.02 -22.54
C ARG A 667 11.79 -0.78 -23.88
#